data_AF-A0A819VN96-F1
#
_entry.id   AF-A0A819VN96-F1
#
_cell.length_a   1.000
_cell.length_b   1.000
_cell.length_c   1.000
_cell.angle_alpha   90.00
_cell.angle_beta   90.00
_cell.angle_gamma   90.00
#
_symmetry.space_group_name_H-M   'P 1'
#
loop_
_entity.id
_entity.type
_entity.pdbx_description
1 polymer ?
#
loop_
_entity_poly.entity_id
_entity_poly.type
_entity_poly.pdbx_seq_one_letter_code
_entity_poly.pdbx_strand_id
1 'polypeptide(L)'
;MVDFFKRRVQPHRDSYEQFAYETEENHKSKLDLVRLSAVVCGIEFCYAAETAFVSPILLQLGLPVIFMTWIWCLPPLIGFFLVPILGSLSDKCNTRIGRRRPFIIIYSIGILIGLLLVANGRTIGQWFGDLNYTSINQTSLPFLSHKVGTIITILGVILLDLDCDACQSPSRAYLLDVTNPDQQSLGLTTFTAMAGLGGSLGYFLGGIPWEKTALARILGDHIHVLFTIVWMIYIVCLMLTVTAAKEPTNIAIMAPYLNRSTSRQFLVSTYSINNFDEDIQQHDEHTLTTSNNMKISYMDYLRSIIYMPSSLKWLCLTNFFCWMAIVSYSLYFTDFVGQAVFGGNPKLGYEHPLRILYNDGVRFGSWGMAIYSISCSIYSFNMQKLNNYFGIKRVYIGSQLIYAIGMLLMGYLRHRFAVIILSATAGILYSTLFTIPFLLISKYYASNTYGQTNTNGQIRGIGTDVAIVSSMVFLAQFCLSSTMGTFIHLANSTVMVTIVASILSICGAISATQFITFTVIINSQICEKTPQYGECSTNIACGCFHMIGTHDDTGVCGFLWPTCSRLVRCNSSDNSCLQPNTICVQHPQCEDFPLCYPVGMIDQNMCPPTKNKSNLKWKQNAITVAGGNGRGQQLNQKHNAKEGQVIAGGNGQGKRIDQLSSPMAMILDQQNHSIIITDQGNWRVIQWSSQKQQILIDNIFCYNLAMDKYGFLYVSNWNVGEVRRWKMGEYKNEGIVVAGGNGKGNQLNQLNHPTFIFVDKDQSVYVTDYNNGRVMKWKKDAKEGIVVAGGNGGGGNLNQLLYPHGVIVDHLGQVYVVDKGNNRVMRWCEGKEEGEIVVGGNGQGGEPDQLSDPTGLSFDDEENLYVADYSNNRIQKFEIIL
;
A
#
# COMPACT_ATOMS: atom_id res chain seq x y z
N MET A 1 21.36 -37.67 14.87
CA MET A 1 20.37 -37.50 15.97
C MET A 1 21.01 -36.85 17.20
N VAL A 2 22.18 -37.31 17.67
CA VAL A 2 22.91 -36.68 18.80
C VAL A 2 23.21 -35.19 18.56
N ASP A 3 23.52 -34.79 17.33
CA ASP A 3 23.83 -33.39 16.98
C ASP A 3 22.63 -32.43 17.11
N PHE A 4 21.41 -32.97 17.10
CA PHE A 4 20.20 -32.20 17.40
C PHE A 4 20.13 -31.80 18.88
N PHE A 5 20.71 -32.60 19.77
CA PHE A 5 20.81 -32.29 21.21
C PHE A 5 22.03 -31.42 21.55
N LYS A 6 23.16 -31.56 20.85
CA LYS A 6 24.35 -30.71 21.08
C LYS A 6 24.09 -29.22 20.89
N ARG A 7 23.18 -28.83 19.98
CA ARG A 7 22.79 -27.42 19.77
C ARG A 7 21.98 -26.79 20.91
N ARG A 8 21.68 -27.51 21.99
CA ARG A 8 20.79 -27.05 23.08
C ARG A 8 21.50 -26.65 24.38
N VAL A 9 22.84 -26.63 24.40
CA VAL A 9 23.65 -26.25 25.56
C VAL A 9 24.67 -25.18 25.18
N GLN A 10 24.18 -23.98 24.93
CA GLN A 10 24.99 -22.77 24.79
C GLN A 10 24.19 -21.60 25.39
N PRO A 11 24.78 -20.75 26.24
CA PRO A 11 24.02 -19.77 27.02
C PRO A 11 23.44 -18.67 26.13
N HIS A 12 22.22 -18.24 26.41
CA HIS A 12 21.57 -17.16 25.66
C HIS A 12 22.39 -15.87 25.69
N ARG A 13 22.73 -15.37 24.49
CA ARG A 13 23.11 -13.99 24.24
C ARG A 13 22.42 -13.48 22.97
N ASP A 14 22.14 -12.18 22.98
CA ASP A 14 21.96 -11.33 21.81
C ASP A 14 20.84 -11.72 20.83
N SER A 15 19.65 -11.98 21.39
CA SER A 15 18.40 -12.24 20.68
C SER A 15 17.92 -11.11 19.74
N TYR A 16 18.60 -9.96 19.72
CA TYR A 16 18.33 -8.86 18.78
C TYR A 16 19.06 -9.05 17.45
N GLU A 17 20.32 -9.49 17.45
CA GLU A 17 21.07 -9.70 16.21
C GLU A 17 20.50 -10.88 15.41
N GLN A 18 20.13 -11.94 16.12
CA GLN A 18 19.49 -13.10 15.50
C GLN A 18 18.11 -12.76 14.92
N PHE A 19 17.35 -11.85 15.53
CA PHE A 19 16.07 -11.40 14.98
C PHE A 19 16.24 -10.48 13.77
N ALA A 20 17.25 -9.59 13.77
CA ALA A 20 17.56 -8.73 12.63
C ALA A 20 17.94 -9.56 11.38
N TYR A 21 18.82 -10.57 11.55
CA TYR A 21 19.16 -11.51 10.49
C TYR A 21 17.95 -12.32 10.00
N GLU A 22 17.09 -12.77 10.93
CA GLU A 22 15.84 -13.44 10.57
C GLU A 22 14.85 -12.51 9.83
N THR A 23 14.90 -11.17 9.98
CA THR A 23 14.02 -10.27 9.22
C THR A 23 14.48 -9.98 7.78
N GLU A 24 15.77 -9.91 7.51
CA GLU A 24 16.29 -9.61 6.15
C GLU A 24 16.12 -10.79 5.17
N GLU A 25 16.22 -12.05 5.63
CA GLU A 25 16.06 -13.23 4.77
C GLU A 25 14.61 -13.77 4.64
N ASN A 26 13.63 -13.26 5.40
CA ASN A 26 12.32 -13.94 5.55
C ASN A 26 11.32 -13.82 4.37
N HIS A 27 11.81 -13.56 3.16
CA HIS A 27 11.00 -13.55 1.93
C HIS A 27 10.25 -14.86 1.74
N LYS A 28 8.92 -14.84 1.88
CA LYS A 28 8.07 -16.03 1.74
C LYS A 28 8.00 -16.45 0.28
N SER A 29 8.10 -17.75 0.03
CA SER A 29 7.90 -18.30 -1.32
C SER A 29 6.42 -18.20 -1.70
N LYS A 30 6.12 -18.28 -3.01
CA LYS A 30 4.73 -18.33 -3.49
C LYS A 30 3.95 -19.52 -2.92
N LEU A 31 4.63 -20.64 -2.64
CA LEU A 31 4.01 -21.81 -2.00
C LEU A 31 3.68 -21.56 -0.54
N ASP A 32 4.50 -20.79 0.19
CA ASP A 32 4.21 -20.44 1.59
C ASP A 32 3.05 -19.44 1.69
N LEU A 33 2.94 -18.48 0.76
CA LEU A 33 1.76 -17.61 0.65
C LEU A 33 0.48 -18.40 0.35
N VAL A 34 0.56 -19.42 -0.51
CA VAL A 34 -0.55 -20.36 -0.78
C VAL A 34 -0.91 -21.18 0.45
N ARG A 35 0.06 -21.70 1.21
CA ARG A 35 -0.17 -22.44 2.47
C ARG A 35 -0.79 -21.55 3.56
N LEU A 36 -0.32 -20.31 3.72
CA LEU A 36 -0.90 -19.30 4.60
C LEU A 36 -2.36 -18.95 4.21
N SER A 37 -2.69 -19.03 2.92
CA SER A 37 -4.01 -18.75 2.37
C SER A 37 -4.94 -19.98 2.28
N ALA A 38 -4.46 -21.18 2.62
CA ALA A 38 -5.19 -22.42 2.39
C ALA A 38 -6.52 -22.52 3.15
N VAL A 39 -6.58 -22.03 4.40
CA VAL A 39 -7.82 -21.98 5.21
C VAL A 39 -8.95 -21.22 4.50
N VAL A 40 -8.64 -20.18 3.72
CA VAL A 40 -9.64 -19.37 2.99
C VAL A 40 -10.29 -20.18 1.86
N CYS A 41 -9.49 -20.97 1.14
CA CYS A 41 -10.00 -21.94 0.17
C CYS A 41 -10.98 -22.93 0.86
N GLY A 42 -10.65 -23.38 2.07
CA GLY A 42 -11.54 -24.20 2.90
C GLY A 42 -12.85 -23.50 3.29
N ILE A 43 -12.80 -22.23 3.70
CA ILE A 43 -13.98 -21.42 4.04
C ILE A 43 -14.90 -21.26 2.82
N GLU A 44 -14.35 -20.97 1.63
CA GLU A 44 -15.17 -20.84 0.42
C GLU A 44 -15.73 -22.20 -0.07
N PHE A 45 -15.07 -23.33 0.22
CA PHE A 45 -15.67 -24.66 0.06
C PHE A 45 -16.90 -24.86 0.95
N CYS A 46 -16.85 -24.38 2.21
CA CYS A 46 -18.00 -24.41 3.12
C CYS A 46 -19.14 -23.52 2.61
N TYR A 47 -18.85 -22.26 2.24
CA TYR A 47 -19.86 -21.35 1.68
C TYR A 47 -20.51 -21.87 0.39
N ALA A 48 -19.75 -22.53 -0.48
CA ALA A 48 -20.30 -23.12 -1.70
C ALA A 48 -21.21 -24.33 -1.43
N ALA A 49 -20.94 -25.10 -0.37
CA ALA A 49 -21.83 -26.19 0.07
C ALA A 49 -23.08 -25.65 0.78
N GLU A 50 -22.92 -24.61 1.60
CA GLU A 50 -23.99 -23.93 2.31
C GLU A 50 -25.01 -23.30 1.34
N THR A 51 -24.55 -22.38 0.49
CA THR A 51 -25.40 -21.67 -0.48
C THR A 51 -26.08 -22.59 -1.51
N ALA A 52 -25.51 -23.76 -1.81
CA ALA A 52 -26.10 -24.73 -2.72
C ALA A 52 -27.10 -25.70 -2.06
N PHE A 53 -26.91 -26.07 -0.78
CA PHE A 53 -27.68 -27.17 -0.16
C PHE A 53 -28.47 -26.82 1.11
N VAL A 54 -28.13 -25.77 1.87
CA VAL A 54 -28.86 -25.42 3.10
C VAL A 54 -30.32 -25.08 2.85
N SER A 55 -30.61 -24.26 1.83
CA SER A 55 -32.00 -23.92 1.46
C SER A 55 -32.82 -25.17 1.06
N PRO A 56 -32.34 -26.09 0.21
CA PRO A 56 -32.95 -27.41 0.03
C PRO A 56 -33.15 -28.23 1.31
N ILE A 57 -32.16 -28.32 2.21
CA ILE A 57 -32.24 -29.11 3.45
C ILE A 57 -33.33 -28.56 4.38
N LEU A 58 -33.36 -27.24 4.60
CA LEU A 58 -34.37 -26.58 5.44
C LEU A 58 -35.79 -26.74 4.86
N LEU A 59 -35.95 -26.77 3.52
CA LEU A 59 -37.23 -27.07 2.88
C LEU A 59 -37.64 -28.55 3.03
N GLN A 60 -36.69 -29.49 3.04
CA GLN A 60 -36.96 -30.92 3.32
C GLN A 60 -37.43 -31.16 4.76
N LEU A 61 -36.94 -30.36 5.71
CA LEU A 61 -37.42 -30.35 7.10
C LEU A 61 -38.79 -29.67 7.29
N GLY A 62 -39.36 -29.11 6.22
CA GLY A 62 -40.69 -28.49 6.22
C GLY A 62 -40.73 -27.06 6.75
N LEU A 63 -39.58 -26.37 6.84
CA LEU A 63 -39.50 -24.99 7.31
C LEU A 63 -40.21 -24.04 6.32
N PRO A 64 -41.17 -23.20 6.76
CA PRO A 64 -41.82 -22.23 5.89
C PRO A 64 -40.82 -21.20 5.33
N VAL A 65 -40.93 -20.89 4.03
CA VAL A 65 -40.01 -20.01 3.29
C VAL A 65 -39.74 -18.66 3.98
N ILE A 66 -40.74 -18.11 4.68
CA ILE A 66 -40.63 -16.82 5.40
C ILE A 66 -39.64 -16.84 6.58
N PHE A 67 -39.29 -18.02 7.11
CA PHE A 67 -38.26 -18.16 8.15
C PHE A 67 -36.84 -18.33 7.58
N MET A 68 -36.68 -18.66 6.29
CA MET A 68 -35.36 -18.76 5.64
C MET A 68 -34.60 -17.43 5.72
N THR A 69 -35.27 -16.33 5.36
CA THR A 69 -34.69 -14.98 5.41
C THR A 69 -34.33 -14.52 6.83
N TRP A 70 -34.94 -15.10 7.86
CA TRP A 70 -34.54 -14.88 9.26
C TRP A 70 -33.31 -15.69 9.65
N ILE A 71 -33.20 -16.94 9.18
CA ILE A 71 -32.01 -17.78 9.42
C ILE A 71 -30.77 -17.12 8.81
N TRP A 72 -30.83 -16.63 7.55
CA TRP A 72 -29.72 -15.90 6.90
C TRP A 72 -29.42 -14.50 7.48
N CYS A 73 -30.25 -13.99 8.40
CA CYS A 73 -30.13 -12.67 9.01
C CYS A 73 -29.50 -12.72 10.42
N LEU A 74 -29.62 -13.85 11.12
CA LEU A 74 -29.10 -14.03 12.48
C LEU A 74 -27.55 -14.08 12.57
N PRO A 75 -26.81 -14.81 11.70
CA PRO A 75 -25.35 -14.87 11.77
C PRO A 75 -24.69 -13.50 11.54
N PRO A 76 -25.10 -12.67 10.56
CA PRO A 76 -24.58 -11.31 10.42
C PRO A 76 -24.88 -10.42 11.63
N LEU A 77 -26.08 -10.53 12.20
CA LEU A 77 -26.47 -9.76 13.39
C LEU A 77 -25.57 -10.11 14.59
N ILE A 78 -25.27 -11.39 14.79
CA ILE A 78 -24.34 -11.85 15.84
C ILE A 78 -22.91 -11.42 15.50
N GLY A 79 -22.45 -11.65 14.26
CA GLY A 79 -21.10 -11.35 13.79
C GLY A 79 -20.71 -9.89 13.91
N PHE A 80 -21.62 -8.97 13.60
CA PHE A 80 -21.42 -7.52 13.72
C PHE A 80 -21.00 -7.08 15.14
N PHE A 81 -21.56 -7.72 16.19
CA PHE A 81 -21.20 -7.43 17.58
C PHE A 81 -20.05 -8.32 18.10
N LEU A 82 -20.02 -9.59 17.70
CA LEU A 82 -19.10 -10.59 18.24
C LEU A 82 -17.68 -10.50 17.65
N VAL A 83 -17.56 -10.33 16.34
CA VAL A 83 -16.27 -10.39 15.62
C VAL A 83 -15.31 -9.26 16.01
N PRO A 84 -15.74 -7.99 16.21
CA PRO A 84 -14.84 -6.94 16.70
C PRO A 84 -14.28 -7.24 18.10
N ILE A 85 -15.09 -7.83 18.99
CA ILE A 85 -14.67 -8.22 20.34
C ILE A 85 -13.63 -9.33 20.25
N LEU A 86 -13.92 -10.42 19.53
CA LEU A 86 -13.00 -11.54 19.35
C LEU A 86 -11.71 -11.15 18.60
N GLY A 87 -11.78 -10.19 17.67
CA GLY A 87 -10.59 -9.57 17.06
C GLY A 87 -9.68 -8.90 18.10
N SER A 88 -10.25 -8.06 18.97
CA SER A 88 -9.50 -7.36 20.04
C SER A 88 -8.92 -8.32 21.10
N LEU A 89 -9.53 -9.50 21.27
CA LEU A 89 -9.02 -10.58 22.12
C LEU A 89 -7.91 -11.37 21.40
N SER A 90 -8.02 -11.55 20.08
CA SER A 90 -6.96 -12.12 19.25
C SER A 90 -5.70 -11.24 19.29
N ASP A 91 -5.83 -9.91 19.22
CA ASP A 91 -4.68 -8.98 19.31
C ASP A 91 -3.88 -9.12 20.62
N LYS A 92 -4.55 -9.51 21.70
CA LYS A 92 -3.99 -9.61 23.06
C LYS A 92 -3.60 -11.04 23.45
N CYS A 93 -3.83 -12.01 22.56
CA CYS A 93 -3.58 -13.41 22.83
C CYS A 93 -2.07 -13.73 22.81
N ASN A 94 -1.59 -14.54 23.75
CA ASN A 94 -0.17 -14.91 23.85
C ASN A 94 -0.01 -16.38 24.27
N THR A 95 -0.48 -17.30 23.42
CA THR A 95 -0.36 -18.75 23.67
C THR A 95 0.93 -19.32 23.08
N ARG A 96 1.29 -20.54 23.51
CA ARG A 96 2.38 -21.32 22.91
C ARG A 96 2.17 -21.68 21.42
N ILE A 97 0.92 -21.58 20.91
CA ILE A 97 0.56 -21.90 19.52
C ILE A 97 0.74 -20.65 18.62
N GLY A 98 0.51 -19.46 19.19
CA GLY A 98 0.53 -18.15 18.53
C GLY A 98 -0.39 -17.13 19.20
N ARG A 99 -0.50 -15.95 18.59
CA ARG A 99 -1.48 -14.89 18.89
C ARG A 99 -2.75 -15.07 18.04
N ARG A 100 -2.61 -15.28 16.73
CA ARG A 100 -3.73 -15.43 15.79
C ARG A 100 -4.27 -16.86 15.74
N ARG A 101 -3.39 -17.84 15.64
CA ARG A 101 -3.73 -19.26 15.43
C ARG A 101 -4.79 -19.84 16.39
N PRO A 102 -4.82 -19.52 17.71
CA PRO A 102 -5.86 -20.04 18.59
C PRO A 102 -7.28 -19.67 18.16
N PHE A 103 -7.48 -18.44 17.67
CA PHE A 103 -8.79 -17.96 17.21
C PHE A 103 -9.19 -18.64 15.89
N ILE A 104 -8.24 -18.77 14.95
CA ILE A 104 -8.45 -19.54 13.71
C ILE A 104 -8.90 -20.97 14.04
N ILE A 105 -8.24 -21.64 15.00
CA ILE A 105 -8.58 -23.00 15.43
C ILE A 105 -9.97 -23.05 16.12
N ILE A 106 -10.32 -22.07 16.96
CA ILE A 106 -11.63 -22.02 17.63
C ILE A 106 -12.77 -21.90 16.59
N TYR A 107 -12.70 -20.93 15.68
CA TYR A 107 -13.70 -20.81 14.60
C TYR A 107 -13.72 -22.04 13.69
N SER A 108 -12.55 -22.63 13.41
CA SER A 108 -12.47 -23.87 12.63
C SER A 108 -13.16 -25.06 13.27
N ILE A 109 -13.12 -25.18 14.61
CA ILE A 109 -13.88 -26.19 15.34
C ILE A 109 -15.39 -25.91 15.21
N GLY A 110 -15.79 -24.63 15.28
CA GLY A 110 -17.16 -24.19 15.04
C GLY A 110 -17.69 -24.55 13.65
N ILE A 111 -16.95 -24.23 12.59
CA ILE A 111 -17.24 -24.63 11.19
C ILE A 111 -17.39 -26.16 11.06
N LEU A 112 -16.47 -26.93 11.64
CA LEU A 112 -16.50 -28.39 11.59
C LEU A 112 -17.69 -28.98 12.34
N ILE A 113 -18.17 -28.32 13.41
CA ILE A 113 -19.42 -28.68 14.10
C ILE A 113 -20.63 -28.26 13.26
N GLY A 114 -20.64 -27.06 12.68
CA GLY A 114 -21.70 -26.55 11.81
C GLY A 114 -21.98 -27.49 10.64
N LEU A 115 -20.94 -27.87 9.90
CA LEU A 115 -21.04 -28.87 8.81
C LEU A 115 -21.67 -30.20 9.26
N LEU A 116 -21.30 -30.69 10.45
CA LEU A 116 -21.86 -31.93 11.00
C LEU A 116 -23.33 -31.78 11.41
N LEU A 117 -23.70 -30.67 12.05
CA LEU A 117 -25.08 -30.39 12.48
C LEU A 117 -26.02 -30.15 11.29
N VAL A 118 -25.56 -29.46 10.25
CA VAL A 118 -26.33 -29.21 9.02
C VAL A 118 -26.62 -30.52 8.27
N ALA A 119 -25.62 -31.38 8.09
CA ALA A 119 -25.80 -32.64 7.38
C ALA A 119 -26.64 -33.66 8.17
N ASN A 120 -26.38 -33.82 9.47
CA ASN A 120 -26.97 -34.88 10.29
C ASN A 120 -28.21 -34.45 11.09
N GLY A 121 -28.67 -33.20 10.98
CA GLY A 121 -29.68 -32.62 11.85
C GLY A 121 -30.98 -33.44 11.97
N ARG A 122 -31.42 -34.08 10.88
CA ARG A 122 -32.57 -35.01 10.89
C ARG A 122 -32.32 -36.25 11.75
N THR A 123 -31.16 -36.89 11.58
CA THR A 123 -30.74 -38.09 12.30
C THR A 123 -30.58 -37.81 13.80
N ILE A 124 -29.99 -36.66 14.14
CA ILE A 124 -29.84 -36.21 15.53
C ILE A 124 -31.22 -35.89 16.13
N GLY A 125 -32.11 -35.23 15.39
CA GLY A 125 -33.49 -34.97 15.82
C GLY A 125 -34.27 -36.24 16.17
N GLN A 126 -34.10 -37.31 15.39
CA GLN A 126 -34.70 -38.63 15.67
C GLN A 126 -34.17 -39.22 16.99
N TRP A 127 -32.88 -39.06 17.31
CA TRP A 127 -32.32 -39.52 18.59
C TRP A 127 -32.89 -38.76 19.80
N PHE A 128 -33.29 -37.50 19.62
CA PHE A 128 -33.91 -36.66 20.64
C PHE A 128 -35.46 -36.65 20.59
N GLY A 129 -36.09 -37.56 19.84
CA GLY A 129 -37.53 -37.85 19.92
C GLY A 129 -38.41 -37.33 18.78
N ASP A 130 -37.87 -36.84 17.68
CA ASP A 130 -38.67 -36.58 16.47
C ASP A 130 -39.25 -37.88 15.90
N LEU A 131 -40.56 -37.91 15.65
CA LEU A 131 -41.28 -39.11 15.22
C LEU A 131 -40.93 -39.54 13.79
N ASN A 132 -40.87 -40.86 13.58
CA ASN A 132 -40.53 -41.44 12.29
C ASN A 132 -41.75 -41.44 11.34
N TYR A 133 -41.52 -41.18 10.05
CA TYR A 133 -42.59 -40.83 9.09
C TYR A 133 -43.56 -41.97 8.73
N THR A 134 -43.32 -43.18 9.26
CA THR A 134 -44.05 -44.42 8.93
C THR A 134 -45.33 -44.65 9.73
N SER A 135 -45.72 -43.75 10.64
CA SER A 135 -46.81 -44.02 11.60
C SER A 135 -47.81 -42.87 11.86
N ILE A 136 -48.02 -41.94 10.92
CA ILE A 136 -49.03 -40.87 11.06
C ILE A 136 -49.86 -40.71 9.77
N ASN A 137 -51.18 -40.80 9.89
CA ASN A 137 -52.14 -40.61 8.80
C ASN A 137 -52.32 -39.11 8.44
N GLN A 138 -51.58 -38.64 7.44
CA GLN A 138 -51.90 -37.57 6.46
C GLN A 138 -52.52 -36.20 6.85
N THR A 139 -52.95 -35.91 8.09
CA THR A 139 -53.80 -34.72 8.39
C THR A 139 -53.21 -33.68 9.36
N SER A 140 -51.95 -33.80 9.77
CA SER A 140 -51.26 -32.81 10.62
C SER A 140 -50.01 -32.22 9.95
N LEU A 141 -49.76 -30.92 10.13
CA LEU A 141 -48.64 -30.19 9.50
C LEU A 141 -47.27 -30.88 9.74
N PRO A 142 -46.43 -31.07 8.69
CA PRO A 142 -45.15 -31.77 8.81
C PRO A 142 -44.17 -31.10 9.78
N PHE A 143 -44.27 -29.77 9.94
CA PHE A 143 -43.48 -28.97 10.88
C PHE A 143 -43.63 -29.42 12.36
N LEU A 144 -44.68 -30.18 12.70
CA LEU A 144 -44.86 -30.70 14.07
C LEU A 144 -44.06 -31.98 14.35
N SER A 145 -43.58 -32.70 13.33
CA SER A 145 -43.00 -34.05 13.47
C SER A 145 -41.46 -34.09 13.53
N HIS A 146 -40.79 -33.01 13.10
CA HIS A 146 -39.33 -32.91 13.01
C HIS A 146 -38.80 -31.63 13.70
N LYS A 147 -39.33 -31.32 14.89
CA LYS A 147 -39.04 -30.06 15.59
C LYS A 147 -37.59 -29.99 16.06
N VAL A 148 -37.07 -31.07 16.64
CA VAL A 148 -35.74 -31.05 17.25
C VAL A 148 -34.67 -31.01 16.17
N GLY A 149 -34.80 -31.83 15.13
CA GLY A 149 -33.91 -31.82 13.96
C GLY A 149 -33.94 -30.53 13.18
N THR A 150 -35.10 -29.85 13.09
CA THR A 150 -35.19 -28.49 12.52
C THR A 150 -34.39 -27.48 13.34
N ILE A 151 -34.57 -27.46 14.67
CA ILE A 151 -33.82 -26.55 15.57
C ILE A 151 -32.30 -26.83 15.50
N ILE A 152 -31.90 -28.10 15.51
CA ILE A 152 -30.49 -28.50 15.42
C ILE A 152 -29.87 -28.10 14.07
N THR A 153 -30.61 -28.26 12.96
CA THR A 153 -30.16 -27.81 11.64
C THR A 153 -30.01 -26.29 11.61
N ILE A 154 -30.96 -25.53 12.14
CA ILE A 154 -30.88 -24.06 12.23
C ILE A 154 -29.67 -23.61 13.05
N LEU A 155 -29.41 -24.24 14.21
CA LEU A 155 -28.22 -23.95 15.02
C LEU A 155 -26.93 -24.31 14.26
N GLY A 156 -26.93 -25.39 13.49
CA GLY A 156 -25.82 -25.77 12.61
C GLY A 156 -25.53 -24.73 11.52
N VAL A 157 -26.55 -24.24 10.83
CA VAL A 157 -26.43 -23.15 9.84
C VAL A 157 -25.92 -21.88 10.49
N ILE A 158 -26.51 -21.47 11.62
CA ILE A 158 -26.14 -20.22 12.29
C ILE A 158 -24.68 -20.24 12.78
N LEU A 159 -24.21 -21.40 13.26
CA LEU A 159 -22.81 -21.60 13.63
C LEU A 159 -21.88 -21.60 12.40
N LEU A 160 -22.27 -22.30 11.34
CA LEU A 160 -21.48 -22.42 10.11
C LEU A 160 -21.22 -21.07 9.44
N ASP A 161 -22.28 -20.30 9.15
CA ASP A 161 -22.19 -18.98 8.50
C ASP A 161 -21.37 -18.00 9.37
N LEU A 162 -21.70 -17.92 10.67
CA LEU A 162 -21.01 -17.05 11.64
C LEU A 162 -19.50 -17.34 11.72
N ASP A 163 -19.12 -18.60 11.89
CA ASP A 163 -17.72 -18.97 12.06
C ASP A 163 -16.93 -18.91 10.75
N CYS A 164 -17.55 -19.19 9.59
CA CYS A 164 -16.96 -18.97 8.27
C CYS A 164 -16.55 -17.50 8.08
N ASP A 165 -17.48 -16.57 8.32
CA ASP A 165 -17.27 -15.13 8.18
C ASP A 165 -16.24 -14.63 9.22
N ALA A 166 -16.43 -15.03 10.48
CA ALA A 166 -15.57 -14.63 11.60
C ALA A 166 -14.13 -15.13 11.46
N CYS A 167 -13.90 -16.29 10.83
CA CYS A 167 -12.57 -16.86 10.59
C CYS A 167 -11.79 -16.13 9.48
N GLN A 168 -12.46 -15.46 8.53
CA GLN A 168 -11.76 -14.73 7.46
C GLN A 168 -10.86 -13.60 8.00
N SER A 169 -11.35 -12.86 8.99
CA SER A 169 -10.66 -11.70 9.59
C SER A 169 -9.31 -12.06 10.26
N PRO A 170 -9.24 -12.97 11.26
CA PRO A 170 -7.98 -13.36 11.87
C PRO A 170 -7.06 -14.13 10.91
N SER A 171 -7.61 -14.81 9.90
CA SER A 171 -6.81 -15.46 8.85
C SER A 171 -6.10 -14.43 7.96
N ARG A 172 -6.79 -13.33 7.60
CA ARG A 172 -6.20 -12.21 6.86
C ARG A 172 -5.17 -11.46 7.71
N ALA A 173 -5.47 -11.24 8.99
CA ALA A 173 -4.51 -10.66 9.94
C ALA A 173 -3.26 -11.53 10.12
N TYR A 174 -3.42 -12.86 10.25
CA TYR A 174 -2.30 -13.81 10.36
C TYR A 174 -1.39 -13.80 9.13
N LEU A 175 -1.94 -13.68 7.93
CA LEU A 175 -1.15 -13.52 6.70
C LEU A 175 -0.32 -12.21 6.73
N LEU A 176 -0.95 -11.09 7.09
CA LEU A 176 -0.27 -9.78 7.14
C LEU A 176 0.78 -9.70 8.28
N ASP A 177 0.51 -10.33 9.43
CA ASP A 177 1.42 -10.46 10.58
C ASP A 177 2.68 -11.28 10.27
N VAL A 178 2.69 -12.05 9.18
CA VAL A 178 3.74 -13.02 8.80
C VAL A 178 4.46 -12.66 7.49
N THR A 179 3.94 -11.71 6.72
CA THR A 179 4.51 -11.28 5.44
C THR A 179 5.20 -9.92 5.54
N ASN A 180 6.42 -9.83 5.01
CA ASN A 180 7.16 -8.57 4.89
C ASN A 180 6.30 -7.52 4.15
N PRO A 181 6.38 -6.22 4.50
CA PRO A 181 5.53 -5.15 3.93
C PRO A 181 5.42 -5.19 2.40
N ASP A 182 6.53 -5.34 1.68
CA ASP A 182 6.57 -5.42 0.21
C ASP A 182 5.75 -6.60 -0.35
N GLN A 183 5.74 -7.71 0.39
CA GLN A 183 4.99 -8.92 0.04
C GLN A 183 3.52 -8.87 0.47
N GLN A 184 3.07 -7.97 1.34
CA GLN A 184 1.67 -7.92 1.79
C GLN A 184 0.69 -7.75 0.61
N SER A 185 1.08 -6.95 -0.38
CA SER A 185 0.31 -6.76 -1.62
C SER A 185 0.17 -8.04 -2.48
N LEU A 186 1.13 -8.97 -2.38
CA LEU A 186 1.15 -10.27 -3.05
C LEU A 186 0.48 -11.36 -2.18
N GLY A 187 0.55 -11.21 -0.85
CA GLY A 187 -0.23 -12.00 0.09
C GLY A 187 -1.73 -11.81 -0.15
N LEU A 188 -2.22 -10.57 -0.18
CA LEU A 188 -3.66 -10.27 -0.34
C LEU A 188 -4.24 -10.76 -1.69
N THR A 189 -3.47 -10.72 -2.78
CA THR A 189 -3.90 -11.34 -4.05
C THR A 189 -3.83 -12.85 -4.01
N THR A 190 -2.84 -13.45 -3.33
CA THR A 190 -2.80 -14.92 -3.12
C THR A 190 -3.97 -15.41 -2.27
N PHE A 191 -4.33 -14.67 -1.20
CA PHE A 191 -5.50 -14.91 -0.35
C PHE A 191 -6.79 -14.93 -1.18
N THR A 192 -6.99 -13.90 -1.99
CA THR A 192 -8.17 -13.75 -2.85
C THR A 192 -8.21 -14.77 -3.99
N ALA A 193 -7.06 -15.11 -4.58
CA ALA A 193 -6.97 -16.14 -5.60
C ALA A 193 -7.27 -17.55 -5.05
N MET A 194 -6.88 -17.85 -3.81
CA MET A 194 -7.21 -19.09 -3.11
C MET A 194 -8.68 -19.15 -2.68
N ALA A 195 -9.29 -18.02 -2.32
CA ALA A 195 -10.74 -17.91 -2.10
C ALA A 195 -11.52 -18.30 -3.39
N GLY A 196 -11.22 -17.65 -4.51
CA GLY A 196 -11.82 -17.97 -5.81
C GLY A 196 -11.57 -19.40 -6.28
N LEU A 197 -10.43 -20.00 -5.92
CA LEU A 197 -10.15 -21.42 -6.18
C LEU A 197 -11.09 -22.33 -5.35
N GLY A 198 -11.20 -22.10 -4.04
CA GLY A 198 -12.06 -22.88 -3.14
C GLY A 198 -13.52 -22.84 -3.54
N GLY A 199 -14.06 -21.64 -3.77
CA GLY A 199 -15.41 -21.46 -4.29
C GLY A 199 -15.63 -22.19 -5.61
N SER A 200 -14.67 -22.10 -6.56
CA SER A 200 -14.82 -22.72 -7.88
C SER A 200 -14.98 -24.24 -7.81
N LEU A 201 -14.23 -24.88 -6.91
CA LEU A 201 -14.27 -26.32 -6.69
C LEU A 201 -15.50 -26.72 -5.86
N GLY A 202 -15.87 -25.94 -4.84
CA GLY A 202 -17.08 -26.18 -4.05
C GLY A 202 -18.36 -26.12 -4.88
N TYR A 203 -18.53 -25.09 -5.73
CA TYR A 203 -19.69 -24.99 -6.62
C TYR A 203 -19.67 -26.05 -7.72
N PHE A 204 -18.49 -26.47 -8.19
CA PHE A 204 -18.36 -27.62 -9.11
C PHE A 204 -18.80 -28.92 -8.44
N LEU A 205 -18.42 -29.18 -7.18
CA LEU A 205 -18.95 -30.33 -6.43
C LEU A 205 -20.49 -30.23 -6.25
N GLY A 206 -21.03 -29.03 -6.04
CA GLY A 206 -22.48 -28.82 -5.95
C GLY A 206 -23.24 -29.07 -7.25
N GLY A 207 -22.60 -28.86 -8.41
CA GLY A 207 -23.16 -29.14 -9.73
C GLY A 207 -23.22 -30.63 -10.13
N ILE A 208 -22.62 -31.53 -9.34
CA ILE A 208 -22.55 -32.97 -9.62
C ILE A 208 -23.78 -33.72 -9.10
N PRO A 209 -24.43 -34.60 -9.91
CA PRO A 209 -25.55 -35.43 -9.45
C PRO A 209 -25.07 -36.64 -8.63
N TRP A 210 -24.69 -36.40 -7.37
CA TRP A 210 -24.12 -37.40 -6.45
C TRP A 210 -24.98 -38.64 -6.23
N GLU A 211 -26.31 -38.52 -6.36
CA GLU A 211 -27.32 -39.59 -6.35
C GLU A 211 -26.90 -40.86 -7.12
N LYS A 212 -26.21 -40.69 -8.26
CA LYS A 212 -25.86 -41.78 -9.19
C LYS A 212 -24.49 -42.41 -8.91
N THR A 213 -23.74 -41.88 -7.92
CA THR A 213 -22.37 -42.30 -7.64
C THR A 213 -22.30 -43.57 -6.78
N ALA A 214 -21.14 -44.24 -6.77
CA ALA A 214 -20.89 -45.34 -5.84
C ALA A 214 -20.79 -44.86 -4.38
N LEU A 215 -20.33 -43.62 -4.14
CA LEU A 215 -20.20 -43.03 -2.80
C LEU A 215 -21.56 -42.85 -2.11
N ALA A 216 -22.58 -42.39 -2.84
CA ALA A 216 -23.94 -42.26 -2.29
C ALA A 216 -24.55 -43.62 -1.86
N ARG A 217 -24.15 -44.72 -2.49
CA ARG A 217 -24.55 -46.08 -2.07
C ARG A 217 -23.83 -46.60 -0.83
N ILE A 218 -22.73 -45.96 -0.41
CA ILE A 218 -21.97 -46.31 0.81
C ILE A 218 -22.40 -45.41 1.98
N LEU A 219 -22.57 -44.12 1.72
CA LEU A 219 -22.93 -43.10 2.71
C LEU A 219 -24.45 -42.86 2.83
N GLY A 220 -25.26 -43.66 2.14
CA GLY A 220 -26.73 -43.68 2.19
C GLY A 220 -27.42 -42.53 1.45
N ASP A 221 -26.84 -41.32 1.48
CA ASP A 221 -27.47 -40.12 0.95
C ASP A 221 -26.46 -39.15 0.30
N HIS A 222 -26.95 -38.41 -0.70
CA HIS A 222 -26.18 -37.48 -1.53
C HIS A 222 -25.67 -36.24 -0.77
N ILE A 223 -26.40 -35.73 0.21
CA ILE A 223 -25.98 -34.58 1.03
C ILE A 223 -24.84 -35.02 1.95
N HIS A 224 -24.98 -36.19 2.58
CA HIS A 224 -23.97 -36.76 3.47
C HIS A 224 -22.62 -37.01 2.77
N VAL A 225 -22.63 -37.44 1.49
CA VAL A 225 -21.40 -37.52 0.66
C VAL A 225 -20.71 -36.17 0.53
N LEU A 226 -21.44 -35.12 0.13
CA LEU A 226 -20.87 -33.81 -0.13
C LEU A 226 -20.30 -33.17 1.13
N PHE A 227 -21.07 -33.13 2.22
CA PHE A 227 -20.63 -32.51 3.48
C PHE A 227 -19.42 -33.26 4.07
N THR A 228 -19.33 -34.58 3.91
CA THR A 228 -18.14 -35.36 4.31
C THR A 228 -16.90 -34.97 3.48
N ILE A 229 -17.04 -34.78 2.17
CA ILE A 229 -15.93 -34.34 1.30
C ILE A 229 -15.46 -32.93 1.70
N VAL A 230 -16.39 -32.00 1.92
CA VAL A 230 -16.09 -30.62 2.34
C VAL A 230 -15.40 -30.58 3.70
N TRP A 231 -15.89 -31.34 4.68
CA TRP A 231 -15.30 -31.48 6.02
C TRP A 231 -13.85 -32.00 5.96
N MET A 232 -13.58 -33.02 5.14
CA MET A 232 -12.22 -33.54 4.93
C MET A 232 -11.29 -32.52 4.26
N ILE A 233 -11.76 -31.80 3.24
CA ILE A 233 -10.99 -30.74 2.57
C ILE A 233 -10.67 -29.60 3.54
N TYR A 234 -11.65 -29.19 4.35
CA TYR A 234 -11.48 -28.12 5.33
C TYR A 234 -10.36 -28.43 6.34
N ILE A 235 -10.31 -29.66 6.87
CA ILE A 235 -9.25 -30.11 7.78
C ILE A 235 -7.86 -30.04 7.12
N VAL A 236 -7.74 -30.44 5.85
CA VAL A 236 -6.46 -30.34 5.12
C VAL A 236 -6.04 -28.87 4.95
N CYS A 237 -6.97 -28.00 4.57
CA CYS A 237 -6.72 -26.55 4.46
C CYS A 237 -6.31 -25.92 5.79
N LEU A 238 -6.99 -26.24 6.88
CA LEU A 238 -6.66 -25.79 8.24
C LEU A 238 -5.25 -26.22 8.65
N MET A 239 -4.92 -27.50 8.47
CA MET A 239 -3.60 -28.04 8.80
C MET A 239 -2.49 -27.38 7.97
N LEU A 240 -2.72 -27.11 6.68
CA LEU A 240 -1.75 -26.40 5.83
C LEU A 240 -1.47 -24.98 6.33
N THR A 241 -2.49 -24.23 6.76
CA THR A 241 -2.32 -22.86 7.28
C THR A 241 -1.73 -22.83 8.69
N VAL A 242 -2.21 -23.67 9.63
CA VAL A 242 -1.67 -23.72 11.00
C VAL A 242 -0.23 -24.26 11.04
N THR A 243 0.21 -25.03 10.04
CA THR A 243 1.61 -25.46 9.89
C THR A 243 2.47 -24.56 8.99
N ALA A 244 1.91 -23.49 8.39
CA ALA A 244 2.60 -22.72 7.35
C ALA A 244 3.86 -22.00 7.84
N ALA A 245 3.71 -21.05 8.78
CA ALA A 245 4.83 -20.27 9.34
C ALA A 245 4.54 -19.85 10.78
N LYS A 246 5.53 -20.01 11.67
CA LYS A 246 5.40 -19.67 13.10
C LYS A 246 5.25 -18.15 13.26
N GLU A 247 4.28 -17.72 14.05
CA GLU A 247 4.13 -16.31 14.44
C GLU A 247 5.36 -15.84 15.26
N PRO A 248 5.88 -14.61 15.04
CA PRO A 248 6.93 -14.07 15.90
C PRO A 248 6.38 -13.88 17.32
N THR A 249 7.02 -14.49 18.32
CA THR A 249 6.57 -14.38 19.71
C THR A 249 6.78 -12.96 20.25
N ASN A 250 5.85 -12.47 21.07
CA ASN A 250 5.65 -11.05 21.44
C ASN A 250 6.83 -10.27 22.03
N ILE A 251 7.99 -10.88 22.29
CA ILE A 251 9.23 -10.17 22.62
C ILE A 251 9.74 -9.37 21.40
N ALA A 252 9.43 -9.81 20.18
CA ALA A 252 9.96 -9.19 18.95
C ALA A 252 8.96 -8.33 18.15
N ILE A 253 7.64 -8.46 18.37
CA ILE A 253 6.63 -7.62 17.68
C ILE A 253 6.49 -6.22 18.31
N MET A 254 6.92 -6.04 19.56
CA MET A 254 7.04 -4.72 20.17
C MET A 254 8.33 -3.98 19.78
N ALA A 255 9.27 -4.62 19.08
CA ALA A 255 10.50 -3.98 18.62
C ALA A 255 10.29 -2.96 17.47
N PRO A 256 9.43 -3.19 16.45
CA PRO A 256 9.17 -2.19 15.40
C PRO A 256 8.08 -1.17 15.78
N TYR A 257 7.07 -1.59 16.56
CA TYR A 257 5.86 -0.79 16.83
C TYR A 257 5.76 -0.18 18.23
N LEU A 258 6.75 -0.39 19.11
CA LEU A 258 6.83 0.27 20.42
C LEU A 258 8.15 0.99 20.69
N ASN A 259 9.08 0.97 19.72
CA ASN A 259 10.28 1.82 19.74
C ASN A 259 10.11 3.15 18.97
N ARG A 260 8.89 3.44 18.48
CA ARG A 260 8.39 4.80 18.22
C ARG A 260 7.28 5.10 19.24
N SER A 261 7.39 6.26 19.89
CA SER A 261 6.41 6.89 20.80
C SER A 261 6.02 6.25 22.16
N THR A 262 6.88 5.50 22.86
CA THR A 262 6.74 5.40 24.35
C THR A 262 8.00 5.06 25.17
N SER A 263 9.07 5.89 25.15
CA SER A 263 10.10 5.83 26.22
C SER A 263 11.10 7.01 26.29
N ARG A 264 10.65 8.26 26.52
CA ARG A 264 11.55 9.33 27.05
C ARG A 264 10.88 10.54 27.73
N GLN A 265 9.67 10.39 28.28
CA GLN A 265 9.01 11.42 29.09
C GLN A 265 8.68 10.96 30.52
N PHE A 266 9.35 9.90 30.99
CA PHE A 266 9.16 9.36 32.35
C PHE A 266 10.45 8.78 32.95
N LEU A 267 11.56 9.54 32.87
CA LEU A 267 12.77 9.26 33.68
C LEU A 267 13.71 10.48 33.92
N VAL A 268 13.18 11.71 33.90
CA VAL A 268 13.84 12.89 34.50
C VAL A 268 12.80 13.74 35.24
N SER A 269 12.34 13.24 36.38
CA SER A 269 11.46 13.99 37.31
C SER A 269 11.70 13.66 38.78
N THR A 270 12.87 13.10 39.10
CA THR A 270 13.35 12.88 40.48
C THR A 270 14.88 12.75 40.46
N TYR A 271 15.57 13.90 40.45
CA TYR A 271 16.99 13.98 40.86
C TYR A 271 17.30 15.34 41.51
N SER A 272 16.42 15.74 42.42
CA SER A 272 16.55 16.94 43.25
C SER A 272 16.16 16.60 44.69
N ILE A 273 16.94 17.13 45.64
CA ILE A 273 16.70 17.13 47.10
C ILE A 273 16.85 15.77 47.79
N ASN A 274 17.96 15.62 48.53
CA ASN A 274 18.06 14.75 49.70
C ASN A 274 17.39 15.43 50.91
N ASN A 275 16.91 14.64 51.88
CA ASN A 275 16.94 14.84 53.36
C ASN A 275 15.59 14.60 54.07
N PHE A 276 15.70 14.15 55.33
CA PHE A 276 14.71 14.09 56.42
C PHE A 276 13.43 13.23 56.27
N ASP A 277 13.49 12.04 56.86
CA ASP A 277 12.82 11.63 58.11
C ASP A 277 11.28 11.82 58.34
N GLU A 278 10.82 11.15 59.39
CA GLU A 278 9.45 10.97 59.93
C GLU A 278 8.71 12.33 60.10
N ASP A 279 7.36 12.43 59.96
CA ASP A 279 6.40 11.91 60.96
C ASP A 279 4.89 11.96 60.56
N ILE A 280 4.06 11.25 61.35
CA ILE A 280 2.62 11.46 61.70
C ILE A 280 1.52 11.74 60.61
N GLN A 281 0.74 10.68 60.34
CA GLN A 281 -0.76 10.51 60.37
C GLN A 281 -1.81 11.50 59.78
N GLN A 282 -2.86 10.86 59.23
CA GLN A 282 -4.31 11.20 59.19
C GLN A 282 -4.91 12.12 58.09
N HIS A 283 -6.09 11.68 57.59
CA HIS A 283 -7.03 12.30 56.63
C HIS A 283 -6.48 12.64 55.22
N ASP A 284 -7.03 12.16 54.09
CA ASP A 284 -8.35 11.55 53.82
C ASP A 284 -8.31 10.37 52.81
N GLU A 285 -9.40 9.60 52.77
CA GLU A 285 -9.54 8.35 52.00
C GLU A 285 -9.85 8.58 50.50
N HIS A 286 -8.90 9.12 49.74
CA HIS A 286 -9.00 9.29 48.29
C HIS A 286 -7.88 8.55 47.53
N THR A 287 -7.88 7.22 47.63
CA THR A 287 -6.82 6.36 47.06
C THR A 287 -6.79 6.42 45.52
N LEU A 288 -5.80 7.11 44.96
CA LEU A 288 -5.50 7.12 43.53
C LEU A 288 -5.02 5.74 43.05
N THR A 289 -5.96 4.88 42.66
CA THR A 289 -5.69 3.58 42.03
C THR A 289 -5.36 3.72 40.54
N THR A 290 -4.34 4.51 40.21
CA THR A 290 -3.94 4.84 38.82
C THR A 290 -3.20 3.70 38.11
N SER A 291 -3.47 2.45 38.48
CA SER A 291 -3.20 1.28 37.64
C SER A 291 -4.20 1.27 36.47
N ASN A 292 -3.98 2.16 35.50
CA ASN A 292 -4.81 2.28 34.30
C ASN A 292 -4.62 1.08 33.37
N ASN A 293 -5.23 -0.04 33.77
CA ASN A 293 -5.59 -1.15 32.89
C ASN A 293 -6.44 -0.60 31.76
N MET A 294 -5.82 -0.26 30.63
CA MET A 294 -6.49 0.34 29.48
C MET A 294 -7.32 -0.72 28.76
N LYS A 295 -8.48 -1.03 29.35
CA LYS A 295 -9.56 -1.80 28.75
C LYS A 295 -10.09 -1.01 27.56
N ILE A 296 -9.45 -1.19 26.39
CA ILE A 296 -10.06 -0.85 25.10
C ILE A 296 -11.44 -1.48 25.09
N SER A 297 -12.46 -0.63 25.13
CA SER A 297 -13.84 -1.00 25.38
C SER A 297 -14.57 -1.22 24.06
N TYR A 298 -15.65 -1.99 24.10
CA TYR A 298 -16.67 -2.00 23.05
C TYR A 298 -17.14 -0.58 22.70
N MET A 299 -17.16 0.33 23.69
CA MET A 299 -17.47 1.75 23.49
C MET A 299 -16.42 2.49 22.66
N ASP A 300 -15.14 2.10 22.71
CA ASP A 300 -14.08 2.72 21.90
C ASP A 300 -14.18 2.29 20.43
N TYR A 301 -14.61 1.05 20.17
CA TYR A 301 -14.94 0.58 18.83
C TYR A 301 -16.14 1.35 18.25
N LEU A 302 -17.25 1.45 18.98
CA LEU A 302 -18.41 2.24 18.56
C LEU A 302 -18.05 3.73 18.36
N ARG A 303 -17.24 4.29 19.25
CA ARG A 303 -16.75 5.67 19.12
C ARG A 303 -15.87 5.85 17.89
N SER A 304 -15.07 4.85 17.51
CA SER A 304 -14.23 4.87 16.29
C SER A 304 -15.03 4.79 14.98
N ILE A 305 -16.25 4.24 15.02
CA ILE A 305 -17.23 4.28 13.91
C ILE A 305 -17.84 5.68 13.79
N ILE A 306 -18.25 6.28 14.91
CA ILE A 306 -18.85 7.64 14.94
C ILE A 306 -17.82 8.69 14.50
N TYR A 307 -16.64 8.69 15.14
CA TYR A 307 -15.53 9.60 14.86
C TYR A 307 -14.63 9.04 13.75
N MET A 308 -15.20 8.88 12.55
CA MET A 308 -14.49 8.39 11.37
C MET A 308 -14.09 9.54 10.41
N PRO A 309 -12.86 9.56 9.87
CA PRO A 309 -12.41 10.58 8.91
C PRO A 309 -13.11 10.43 7.55
N SER A 310 -13.26 11.53 6.82
CA SER A 310 -14.09 11.62 5.60
C SER A 310 -13.68 10.66 4.48
N SER A 311 -12.38 10.41 4.29
CA SER A 311 -11.86 9.44 3.32
C SER A 311 -12.25 8.00 3.66
N LEU A 312 -12.20 7.62 4.95
CA LEU A 312 -12.64 6.30 5.40
C LEU A 312 -14.17 6.16 5.36
N LYS A 313 -14.93 7.23 5.63
CA LYS A 313 -16.39 7.24 5.48
C LYS A 313 -16.84 6.86 4.07
N TRP A 314 -16.26 7.49 3.04
CA TRP A 314 -16.56 7.14 1.64
C TRP A 314 -16.10 5.72 1.28
N LEU A 315 -14.97 5.25 1.80
CA LEU A 315 -14.50 3.88 1.58
C LEU A 315 -15.44 2.84 2.20
N CYS A 316 -15.87 3.03 3.45
CA CYS A 316 -16.85 2.18 4.13
C CYS A 316 -18.19 2.17 3.39
N LEU A 317 -18.71 3.32 2.96
CA LEU A 317 -19.96 3.43 2.21
C LEU A 317 -19.89 2.72 0.86
N THR A 318 -18.77 2.87 0.13
CA THR A 318 -18.54 2.14 -1.14
C THR A 318 -18.51 0.63 -0.88
N ASN A 319 -17.79 0.20 0.15
CA ASN A 319 -17.66 -1.21 0.52
C ASN A 319 -19.02 -1.81 0.89
N PHE A 320 -19.82 -1.12 1.72
CA PHE A 320 -21.18 -1.51 2.09
C PHE A 320 -22.10 -1.71 0.88
N PHE A 321 -22.16 -0.74 -0.05
CA PHE A 321 -22.97 -0.90 -1.27
C PHE A 321 -22.50 -2.06 -2.16
N CYS A 322 -21.17 -2.24 -2.31
CA CYS A 322 -20.61 -3.35 -3.08
C CYS A 322 -20.91 -4.71 -2.42
N TRP A 323 -20.86 -4.80 -1.09
CA TRP A 323 -21.25 -5.99 -0.35
C TRP A 323 -22.75 -6.30 -0.49
N MET A 324 -23.64 -5.30 -0.36
CA MET A 324 -25.07 -5.52 -0.62
C MET A 324 -25.31 -6.01 -2.06
N ALA A 325 -24.58 -5.43 -3.03
CA ALA A 325 -24.71 -5.76 -4.44
C ALA A 325 -24.25 -7.19 -4.76
N ILE A 326 -23.16 -7.69 -4.17
CA ILE A 326 -22.64 -9.05 -4.41
C ILE A 326 -23.37 -10.12 -3.59
N VAL A 327 -23.78 -9.82 -2.35
CA VAL A 327 -24.55 -10.77 -1.51
C VAL A 327 -25.97 -10.97 -2.04
N SER A 328 -26.56 -9.93 -2.67
CA SER A 328 -27.82 -10.06 -3.44
C SER A 328 -27.69 -11.10 -4.55
N TYR A 329 -26.55 -11.13 -5.24
CA TYR A 329 -26.26 -12.18 -6.21
C TYR A 329 -26.02 -13.54 -5.52
N SER A 330 -25.06 -13.66 -4.60
CA SER A 330 -24.65 -14.98 -4.11
C SER A 330 -25.76 -15.76 -3.40
N LEU A 331 -26.63 -15.11 -2.63
CA LEU A 331 -27.72 -15.78 -1.91
C LEU A 331 -28.94 -16.13 -2.79
N TYR A 332 -29.24 -15.32 -3.82
CA TYR A 332 -30.49 -15.44 -4.58
C TYR A 332 -30.30 -15.82 -6.06
N PHE A 333 -29.07 -15.94 -6.56
CA PHE A 333 -28.78 -16.23 -7.96
C PHE A 333 -29.27 -17.62 -8.41
N THR A 334 -29.06 -18.66 -7.60
CA THR A 334 -29.56 -20.02 -7.89
C THR A 334 -31.09 -20.06 -7.98
N ASP A 335 -31.76 -19.31 -7.11
CA ASP A 335 -33.22 -19.11 -7.11
C ASP A 335 -33.69 -18.32 -8.35
N PHE A 336 -32.95 -17.28 -8.75
CA PHE A 336 -33.19 -16.54 -9.99
C PHE A 336 -33.06 -17.45 -11.23
N VAL A 337 -32.04 -18.31 -11.30
CA VAL A 337 -31.87 -19.25 -12.41
C VAL A 337 -33.00 -20.30 -12.40
N GLY A 338 -33.29 -20.90 -11.24
CA GLY A 338 -34.38 -21.87 -11.08
C GLY A 338 -35.75 -21.35 -11.50
N GLN A 339 -36.08 -20.10 -11.14
CA GLN A 339 -37.42 -19.52 -11.36
C GLN A 339 -37.51 -18.70 -12.66
N ALA A 340 -36.61 -17.75 -12.91
CA ALA A 340 -36.72 -16.80 -14.01
C ALA A 340 -36.04 -17.24 -15.32
N VAL A 341 -35.12 -18.21 -15.28
CA VAL A 341 -34.40 -18.72 -16.46
C VAL A 341 -34.86 -20.12 -16.85
N PHE A 342 -35.22 -20.96 -15.87
CA PHE A 342 -35.76 -22.30 -16.10
C PHE A 342 -37.29 -22.38 -16.01
N GLY A 343 -37.98 -21.39 -15.44
CA GLY A 343 -39.44 -21.39 -15.31
C GLY A 343 -39.99 -22.36 -14.25
N GLY A 344 -39.13 -22.87 -13.35
CA GLY A 344 -39.53 -23.78 -12.29
C GLY A 344 -40.18 -23.06 -11.09
N ASN A 345 -40.91 -23.82 -10.27
CA ASN A 345 -41.61 -23.30 -9.10
C ASN A 345 -41.23 -24.10 -7.82
N PRO A 346 -40.60 -23.46 -6.81
CA PRO A 346 -40.16 -24.14 -5.60
C PRO A 346 -41.28 -24.51 -4.62
N LYS A 347 -42.50 -23.95 -4.78
CA LYS A 347 -43.62 -24.15 -3.85
C LYS A 347 -44.42 -25.44 -4.09
N LEU A 348 -44.05 -26.22 -5.11
CA LEU A 348 -44.77 -27.43 -5.53
C LEU A 348 -44.08 -28.70 -5.00
N GLY A 349 -44.86 -29.79 -4.89
CA GLY A 349 -44.40 -31.07 -4.35
C GLY A 349 -43.25 -31.70 -5.16
N TYR A 350 -42.47 -32.58 -4.52
CA TYR A 350 -41.20 -33.10 -5.06
C TYR A 350 -41.33 -33.78 -6.43
N GLU A 351 -42.42 -34.49 -6.70
CA GLU A 351 -42.67 -35.19 -7.98
C GLU A 351 -43.22 -34.27 -9.09
N HIS A 352 -43.56 -33.01 -8.77
CA HIS A 352 -44.18 -32.11 -9.74
C HIS A 352 -43.13 -31.63 -10.78
N PRO A 353 -43.41 -31.67 -12.10
CA PRO A 353 -42.40 -31.38 -13.13
C PRO A 353 -41.78 -29.98 -13.01
N LEU A 354 -42.57 -28.95 -12.62
CA LEU A 354 -42.04 -27.60 -12.37
C LEU A 354 -41.10 -27.50 -11.13
N ARG A 355 -41.15 -28.45 -10.19
CA ARG A 355 -40.23 -28.52 -9.04
C ARG A 355 -38.92 -29.18 -9.44
N ILE A 356 -38.98 -30.21 -10.28
CA ILE A 356 -37.80 -30.82 -10.91
C ILE A 356 -37.07 -29.79 -11.78
N LEU A 357 -37.80 -29.06 -12.63
CA LEU A 357 -37.26 -28.01 -13.50
C LEU A 357 -36.60 -26.85 -12.72
N TYR A 358 -37.13 -26.53 -11.53
CA TYR A 358 -36.50 -25.61 -10.58
C TYR A 358 -35.18 -26.18 -10.04
N ASN A 359 -35.16 -27.45 -9.59
CA ASN A 359 -33.97 -28.10 -9.05
C ASN A 359 -32.85 -28.21 -10.11
N ASP A 360 -33.19 -28.50 -11.37
CA ASP A 360 -32.24 -28.51 -12.49
C ASP A 360 -31.72 -27.10 -12.80
N GLY A 361 -32.55 -26.07 -12.68
CA GLY A 361 -32.13 -24.68 -12.78
C GLY A 361 -31.21 -24.24 -11.62
N VAL A 362 -31.45 -24.70 -10.39
CA VAL A 362 -30.55 -24.49 -9.25
C VAL A 362 -29.19 -25.14 -9.50
N ARG A 363 -29.17 -26.40 -9.96
CA ARG A 363 -27.95 -27.12 -10.39
C ARG A 363 -27.21 -26.41 -11.51
N PHE A 364 -27.94 -25.86 -12.49
CA PHE A 364 -27.35 -25.01 -13.54
C PHE A 364 -26.79 -23.69 -12.97
N GLY A 365 -27.43 -23.12 -11.95
CA GLY A 365 -26.92 -22.00 -11.18
C GLY A 365 -25.56 -22.28 -10.53
N SER A 366 -25.34 -23.47 -9.97
CA SER A 366 -24.03 -23.87 -9.43
C SER A 366 -22.89 -23.76 -10.46
N TRP A 367 -23.15 -24.06 -11.74
CA TRP A 367 -22.16 -23.87 -12.81
C TRP A 367 -21.86 -22.38 -13.10
N GLY A 368 -22.86 -21.51 -13.00
CA GLY A 368 -22.64 -20.06 -13.03
C GLY A 368 -21.81 -19.57 -11.84
N MET A 369 -22.06 -20.12 -10.64
CA MET A 369 -21.32 -19.75 -9.42
C MET A 369 -19.85 -20.19 -9.45
N ALA A 370 -19.57 -21.39 -9.98
CA ALA A 370 -18.22 -21.84 -10.24
C ALA A 370 -17.45 -20.87 -11.17
N ILE A 371 -18.14 -20.29 -12.17
CA ILE A 371 -17.54 -19.34 -13.12
C ILE A 371 -17.29 -17.95 -12.51
N TYR A 372 -18.12 -17.45 -11.58
CA TYR A 372 -17.72 -16.24 -10.83
C TYR A 372 -16.44 -16.50 -10.05
N SER A 373 -16.32 -17.68 -9.44
CA SER A 373 -15.19 -18.03 -8.58
C SER A 373 -13.89 -18.19 -9.37
N ILE A 374 -13.95 -18.81 -10.55
CA ILE A 374 -12.85 -18.87 -11.53
C ILE A 374 -12.45 -17.47 -11.99
N SER A 375 -13.43 -16.62 -12.35
CA SER A 375 -13.19 -15.24 -12.77
C SER A 375 -12.49 -14.42 -11.68
N CYS A 376 -12.94 -14.57 -10.42
CA CYS A 376 -12.30 -13.97 -9.25
C CYS A 376 -10.81 -14.36 -9.15
N SER A 377 -10.49 -15.66 -9.23
CA SER A 377 -9.10 -16.13 -9.12
C SER A 377 -8.22 -15.59 -10.26
N ILE A 378 -8.69 -15.66 -11.52
CA ILE A 378 -7.96 -15.15 -12.70
C ILE A 378 -7.76 -13.63 -12.64
N TYR A 379 -8.78 -12.90 -12.20
CA TYR A 379 -8.71 -11.44 -12.06
C TYR A 379 -7.74 -11.04 -10.94
N SER A 380 -7.76 -11.73 -9.79
CA SER A 380 -6.88 -11.45 -8.65
C SER A 380 -5.39 -11.57 -9.01
N PHE A 381 -5.00 -12.59 -9.78
CA PHE A 381 -3.62 -12.72 -10.29
C PHE A 381 -3.17 -11.56 -11.20
N ASN A 382 -4.10 -10.86 -11.83
CA ASN A 382 -3.80 -9.73 -12.73
C ASN A 382 -4.07 -8.36 -12.09
N MET A 383 -4.78 -8.31 -10.95
CA MET A 383 -5.14 -7.11 -10.19
C MET A 383 -3.96 -6.14 -9.99
N GLN A 384 -2.77 -6.63 -9.63
CA GLN A 384 -1.58 -5.78 -9.47
C GLN A 384 -1.16 -5.09 -10.79
N LYS A 385 -1.25 -5.78 -11.93
CA LYS A 385 -0.95 -5.21 -13.25
C LYS A 385 -1.99 -4.16 -13.64
N LEU A 386 -3.29 -4.45 -13.42
CA LEU A 386 -4.36 -3.48 -13.67
C LEU A 386 -4.23 -2.24 -12.80
N ASN A 387 -3.93 -2.41 -11.50
CA ASN A 387 -3.73 -1.29 -10.58
C ASN A 387 -2.54 -0.40 -10.97
N ASN A 388 -1.47 -1.00 -11.51
CA ASN A 388 -0.29 -0.26 -11.99
C ASN A 388 -0.54 0.44 -13.35
N TYR A 389 -1.40 -0.11 -14.21
CA TYR A 389 -1.65 0.43 -15.56
C TYR A 389 -2.81 1.44 -15.61
N PHE A 390 -3.93 1.16 -14.93
CA PHE A 390 -5.12 2.00 -14.92
C PHE A 390 -5.27 2.87 -13.67
N GLY A 391 -4.54 2.57 -12.60
CA GLY A 391 -4.68 3.23 -11.30
C GLY A 391 -5.86 2.70 -10.48
N ILE A 392 -5.63 2.52 -9.17
CA ILE A 392 -6.55 1.86 -8.21
C ILE A 392 -7.99 2.42 -8.30
N LYS A 393 -8.17 3.75 -8.43
CA LYS A 393 -9.52 4.35 -8.52
C LYS A 393 -10.30 3.91 -9.76
N ARG A 394 -9.65 3.85 -10.92
CA ARG A 394 -10.31 3.45 -12.18
C ARG A 394 -10.62 1.96 -12.19
N VAL A 395 -9.75 1.12 -11.61
CA VAL A 395 -10.00 -0.31 -11.43
C VAL A 395 -11.21 -0.54 -10.52
N TYR A 396 -11.30 0.16 -9.38
CA TYR A 396 -12.40 -0.03 -8.43
C TYR A 396 -13.76 0.43 -8.99
N ILE A 397 -13.83 1.60 -9.62
CA ILE A 397 -15.06 2.07 -10.27
C ILE A 397 -15.42 1.16 -11.46
N GLY A 398 -14.42 0.77 -12.26
CA GLY A 398 -14.60 -0.09 -13.43
C GLY A 398 -15.20 -1.46 -13.09
N SER A 399 -14.73 -2.12 -12.02
CA SER A 399 -15.28 -3.41 -11.59
C SER A 399 -16.77 -3.32 -11.22
N GLN A 400 -17.18 -2.23 -10.57
CA GLN A 400 -18.55 -1.99 -10.12
C GLN A 400 -19.49 -1.67 -11.30
N LEU A 401 -19.01 -0.94 -12.31
CA LEU A 401 -19.77 -0.68 -13.53
C LEU A 401 -19.90 -1.94 -14.41
N ILE A 402 -18.83 -2.72 -14.57
CA ILE A 402 -18.85 -4.01 -15.29
C ILE A 402 -19.85 -4.98 -14.65
N TYR A 403 -19.87 -5.06 -13.32
CA TYR A 403 -20.85 -5.86 -12.59
C TYR A 403 -22.29 -5.35 -12.78
N ALA A 404 -22.52 -4.03 -12.63
CA ALA A 404 -23.85 -3.45 -12.82
C ALA A 404 -24.44 -3.74 -14.20
N ILE A 405 -23.63 -3.58 -15.26
CA ILE A 405 -24.02 -3.90 -16.64
C ILE A 405 -24.26 -5.41 -16.79
N GLY A 406 -23.38 -6.26 -16.26
CA GLY A 406 -23.53 -7.71 -16.32
C GLY A 406 -24.82 -8.21 -15.65
N MET A 407 -25.14 -7.70 -14.46
CA MET A 407 -26.37 -8.06 -13.75
C MET A 407 -27.64 -7.56 -14.45
N LEU A 408 -27.62 -6.34 -14.99
CA LEU A 408 -28.75 -5.79 -15.75
C LEU A 408 -29.01 -6.60 -17.03
N LEU A 409 -27.95 -6.91 -17.80
CA LEU A 409 -28.03 -7.78 -18.99
C LEU A 409 -28.52 -9.19 -18.64
N MET A 410 -28.11 -9.76 -17.50
CA MET A 410 -28.52 -11.09 -17.06
C MET A 410 -30.04 -11.15 -16.78
N GLY A 411 -30.57 -10.15 -16.08
CA GLY A 411 -32.01 -10.03 -15.80
C GLY A 411 -32.88 -9.71 -17.01
N TYR A 412 -32.30 -9.07 -18.04
CA TYR A 412 -32.96 -8.82 -19.32
C TYR A 412 -32.97 -10.05 -20.22
N LEU A 413 -31.81 -10.66 -20.47
CA LEU A 413 -31.64 -11.76 -21.43
C LEU A 413 -32.23 -13.09 -20.96
N ARG A 414 -32.20 -13.36 -19.64
CA ARG A 414 -32.78 -14.56 -18.99
C ARG A 414 -32.44 -15.90 -19.67
N HIS A 415 -31.29 -15.98 -20.33
CA HIS A 415 -30.90 -17.09 -21.18
C HIS A 415 -29.77 -17.91 -20.57
N ARG A 416 -29.82 -19.24 -20.69
CA ARG A 416 -28.86 -20.18 -20.07
C ARG A 416 -27.39 -19.83 -20.32
N PHE A 417 -27.04 -19.50 -21.57
CA PHE A 417 -25.67 -19.09 -21.92
C PHE A 417 -25.30 -17.70 -21.38
N ALA A 418 -26.26 -16.77 -21.30
CA ALA A 418 -26.02 -15.43 -20.75
C ALA A 418 -25.77 -15.47 -19.24
N VAL A 419 -26.50 -16.31 -18.50
CA VAL A 419 -26.25 -16.60 -17.07
C VAL A 419 -24.81 -17.05 -16.84
N ILE A 420 -24.34 -18.02 -17.61
CA ILE A 420 -22.97 -18.57 -17.53
C ILE A 420 -21.91 -17.49 -17.78
N ILE A 421 -22.03 -16.74 -18.88
CA ILE A 421 -21.00 -15.76 -19.28
C ILE A 421 -21.01 -14.55 -18.35
N LEU A 422 -22.18 -14.01 -18.03
CA LEU A 422 -22.31 -12.78 -17.23
C LEU A 422 -21.99 -13.01 -15.74
N SER A 423 -22.07 -14.25 -15.24
CA SER A 423 -21.58 -14.60 -13.89
C SER A 423 -20.09 -14.30 -13.70
N ALA A 424 -19.29 -14.25 -14.77
CA ALA A 424 -17.89 -13.83 -14.67
C ALA A 424 -17.73 -12.39 -14.15
N THR A 425 -18.71 -11.49 -14.34
CA THR A 425 -18.62 -10.11 -13.83
C THR A 425 -18.74 -10.04 -12.30
N ALA A 426 -19.48 -10.96 -11.69
CA ALA A 426 -19.56 -11.09 -10.22
C ALA A 426 -18.20 -11.41 -9.60
N GLY A 427 -17.42 -12.28 -10.25
CA GLY A 427 -16.04 -12.59 -9.86
C GLY A 427 -15.09 -11.39 -9.88
N ILE A 428 -15.26 -10.49 -10.85
CA ILE A 428 -14.48 -9.24 -10.97
C ILE A 428 -14.78 -8.32 -9.78
N LEU A 429 -16.05 -8.10 -9.44
CA LEU A 429 -16.43 -7.28 -8.27
C LEU A 429 -15.95 -7.91 -6.96
N TYR A 430 -16.21 -9.21 -6.76
CA TYR A 430 -15.82 -9.95 -5.56
C TYR A 430 -14.29 -9.92 -5.34
N SER A 431 -13.47 -10.19 -6.36
CA SER A 431 -12.01 -10.05 -6.24
C SER A 431 -11.56 -8.62 -5.90
N THR A 432 -12.32 -7.60 -6.32
CA THR A 432 -11.99 -6.20 -6.05
C THR A 432 -12.31 -5.81 -4.61
N LEU A 433 -13.47 -6.23 -4.11
CA LEU A 433 -13.90 -6.10 -2.70
C LEU A 433 -12.86 -6.63 -1.71
N PHE A 434 -12.26 -7.79 -2.01
CA PHE A 434 -11.25 -8.41 -1.14
C PHE A 434 -9.85 -7.78 -1.23
N THR A 435 -9.55 -7.00 -2.27
CA THR A 435 -8.18 -6.48 -2.49
C THR A 435 -8.07 -4.97 -2.30
N ILE A 436 -8.93 -4.18 -2.94
CA ILE A 436 -8.73 -2.72 -3.04
C ILE A 436 -8.98 -1.99 -1.71
N PRO A 437 -10.05 -2.25 -0.93
CA PRO A 437 -10.29 -1.52 0.32
C PRO A 437 -9.13 -1.64 1.33
N PHE A 438 -8.57 -2.84 1.50
CA PHE A 438 -7.45 -3.07 2.42
C PHE A 438 -6.14 -2.47 1.91
N LEU A 439 -5.89 -2.52 0.58
CA LEU A 439 -4.77 -1.83 -0.05
C LEU A 439 -4.88 -0.30 0.09
N LEU A 440 -6.10 0.26 0.06
CA LEU A 440 -6.34 1.68 0.29
C LEU A 440 -6.11 2.07 1.76
N ILE A 441 -6.59 1.30 2.74
CA ILE A 441 -6.28 1.54 4.17
C ILE A 441 -4.76 1.55 4.39
N SER A 442 -4.05 0.53 3.90
CA SER A 442 -2.59 0.43 3.96
C SER A 442 -1.92 1.69 3.39
N LYS A 443 -2.36 2.15 2.21
CA LYS A 443 -1.84 3.38 1.60
C LYS A 443 -2.17 4.65 2.38
N TYR A 444 -3.40 4.84 2.88
CA TYR A 444 -3.78 6.04 3.64
C TYR A 444 -3.04 6.15 4.98
N TYR A 445 -2.70 5.02 5.61
CA TYR A 445 -1.81 4.98 6.77
C TYR A 445 -0.36 5.29 6.39
N ALA A 446 0.16 4.74 5.29
CA ALA A 446 1.51 5.06 4.79
C ALA A 446 1.67 6.53 4.37
N SER A 447 0.62 7.16 3.82
CA SER A 447 0.62 8.58 3.43
C SER A 447 0.12 9.53 4.53
N ASN A 448 0.13 9.09 5.80
CA ASN A 448 -0.29 9.86 7.00
C ASN A 448 -1.62 10.64 6.86
N THR A 449 -2.50 10.21 5.95
CA THR A 449 -3.68 10.99 5.52
C THR A 449 -4.81 10.92 6.54
N TYR A 450 -4.77 9.94 7.44
CA TYR A 450 -5.53 9.95 8.68
C TYR A 450 -4.76 10.76 9.73
N GLY A 451 -4.86 12.09 9.64
CA GLY A 451 -4.11 13.02 10.48
C GLY A 451 -4.22 12.70 11.98
N GLN A 452 -3.07 12.75 12.66
CA GLN A 452 -2.99 12.40 14.08
C GLN A 452 -3.62 13.49 14.95
N THR A 453 -4.91 13.37 15.26
CA THR A 453 -5.50 13.72 16.57
C THR A 453 -6.99 13.38 16.63
N ASN A 454 -7.38 12.58 17.63
CA ASN A 454 -8.64 12.81 18.33
C ASN A 454 -8.30 13.58 19.62
N THR A 455 -9.24 14.37 20.13
CA THR A 455 -9.08 15.32 21.27
C THR A 455 -8.64 14.71 22.61
N ASN A 456 -8.48 13.38 22.67
CA ASN A 456 -8.30 12.60 23.90
C ASN A 456 -7.01 11.75 23.88
N GLY A 457 -6.08 11.97 22.95
CA GLY A 457 -4.75 11.34 22.95
C GLY A 457 -4.69 9.84 22.59
N GLN A 458 -5.80 9.20 22.23
CA GLN A 458 -5.79 7.82 21.73
C GLN A 458 -5.34 7.75 20.26
N ILE A 459 -4.33 6.93 19.98
CA ILE A 459 -3.83 6.66 18.62
C ILE A 459 -4.76 5.66 17.92
N ARG A 460 -5.26 6.01 16.73
CA ARG A 460 -6.13 5.17 15.90
C ARG A 460 -5.31 4.08 15.22
N GLY A 461 -5.52 2.81 15.60
CA GLY A 461 -4.75 1.69 15.07
C GLY A 461 -5.27 1.18 13.72
N ILE A 462 -4.36 0.84 12.80
CA ILE A 462 -4.70 0.26 11.48
C ILE A 462 -5.61 -0.97 11.57
N GLY A 463 -5.44 -1.81 12.60
CA GLY A 463 -6.30 -2.97 12.87
C GLY A 463 -7.76 -2.60 13.12
N THR A 464 -8.05 -1.48 13.79
CA THR A 464 -9.44 -1.04 14.02
C THR A 464 -10.12 -0.58 12.73
N ASP A 465 -9.41 0.06 11.81
CA ASP A 465 -10.00 0.47 10.52
C ASP A 465 -10.14 -0.69 9.54
N VAL A 466 -9.21 -1.65 9.55
CA VAL A 466 -9.38 -2.94 8.84
C VAL A 466 -10.58 -3.71 9.38
N ALA A 467 -10.81 -3.71 10.70
CA ALA A 467 -11.98 -4.34 11.32
C ALA A 467 -13.29 -3.63 10.93
N ILE A 468 -13.35 -2.30 11.00
CA ILE A 468 -14.55 -1.53 10.63
C ILE A 468 -14.89 -1.74 9.14
N VAL A 469 -13.91 -1.66 8.24
CA VAL A 469 -14.14 -1.93 6.80
C VAL A 469 -14.58 -3.37 6.57
N SER A 470 -14.02 -4.35 7.30
CA SER A 470 -14.46 -5.75 7.22
C SER A 470 -15.90 -5.93 7.71
N SER A 471 -16.32 -5.27 8.81
CA SER A 471 -17.67 -5.41 9.36
C SER A 471 -18.81 -4.88 8.47
N MET A 472 -18.49 -4.20 7.37
CA MET A 472 -19.48 -3.74 6.39
C MET A 472 -20.21 -4.88 5.70
N VAL A 473 -19.64 -6.10 5.64
CA VAL A 473 -20.32 -7.28 5.09
C VAL A 473 -21.55 -7.66 5.93
N PHE A 474 -21.39 -7.72 7.26
CA PHE A 474 -22.48 -8.03 8.18
C PHE A 474 -23.63 -7.04 8.09
N LEU A 475 -23.31 -5.75 8.05
CA LEU A 475 -24.29 -4.68 7.91
C LEU A 475 -25.03 -4.78 6.55
N ALA A 476 -24.31 -5.09 5.48
CA ALA A 476 -24.88 -5.29 4.15
C ALA A 476 -25.83 -6.50 4.09
N GLN A 477 -25.42 -7.67 4.61
CA GLN A 477 -26.23 -8.89 4.62
C GLN A 477 -27.46 -8.75 5.52
N PHE A 478 -27.35 -8.07 6.66
CA PHE A 478 -28.48 -7.75 7.53
C PHE A 478 -29.51 -6.83 6.83
N CYS A 479 -29.06 -5.71 6.26
CA CYS A 479 -29.95 -4.77 5.55
C CYS A 479 -30.61 -5.39 4.32
N LEU A 480 -29.87 -6.21 3.57
CA LEU A 480 -30.38 -6.95 2.40
C LEU A 480 -31.42 -8.00 2.83
N SER A 481 -31.09 -8.88 3.77
CA SER A 481 -31.99 -9.97 4.20
C SER A 481 -33.31 -9.45 4.77
N SER A 482 -33.26 -8.28 5.43
CA SER A 482 -34.44 -7.60 5.98
C SER A 482 -35.34 -6.92 4.93
N THR A 483 -34.85 -6.68 3.71
CA THR A 483 -35.57 -5.90 2.67
C THR A 483 -35.89 -6.69 1.40
N MET A 484 -35.06 -7.67 1.04
CA MET A 484 -35.09 -8.31 -0.27
C MET A 484 -36.36 -9.12 -0.54
N GLY A 485 -36.88 -9.82 0.49
CA GLY A 485 -38.14 -10.57 0.38
C GLY A 485 -39.33 -9.68 -0.03
N THR A 486 -39.36 -8.44 0.49
CA THR A 486 -40.39 -7.44 0.16
C THR A 486 -40.31 -7.00 -1.31
N PHE A 487 -39.10 -6.78 -1.84
CA PHE A 487 -38.92 -6.42 -3.26
C PHE A 487 -39.30 -7.56 -4.21
N ILE A 488 -38.95 -8.81 -3.88
CA ILE A 488 -39.34 -9.98 -4.68
C ILE A 488 -40.87 -10.16 -4.67
N HIS A 489 -41.52 -9.99 -3.51
CA HIS A 489 -42.97 -10.08 -3.38
C HIS A 489 -43.69 -8.97 -4.17
N LEU A 490 -43.24 -7.72 -4.05
CA LEU A 490 -43.85 -6.57 -4.73
C LEU A 490 -43.85 -6.70 -6.26
N ALA A 491 -42.78 -7.28 -6.83
CA ALA A 491 -42.65 -7.48 -8.27
C ALA A 491 -43.14 -8.84 -8.77
N ASN A 492 -43.54 -9.76 -7.88
CA ASN A 492 -43.84 -11.17 -8.19
C ASN A 492 -42.76 -11.89 -9.04
N SER A 493 -41.48 -11.49 -8.93
CA SER A 493 -40.41 -12.01 -9.78
C SER A 493 -39.03 -11.93 -9.14
N THR A 494 -38.26 -13.03 -9.24
CA THR A 494 -36.85 -13.09 -8.83
C THR A 494 -35.93 -12.26 -9.74
N VAL A 495 -36.39 -11.74 -10.88
CA VAL A 495 -35.61 -10.80 -11.72
C VAL A 495 -35.24 -9.51 -10.95
N MET A 496 -35.98 -9.16 -9.89
CA MET A 496 -35.59 -8.04 -9.01
C MET A 496 -34.22 -8.23 -8.35
N VAL A 497 -33.75 -9.47 -8.15
CA VAL A 497 -32.41 -9.77 -7.63
C VAL A 497 -31.33 -9.07 -8.44
N THR A 498 -31.37 -9.22 -9.76
CA THR A 498 -30.34 -8.70 -10.65
C THR A 498 -30.46 -7.19 -10.82
N ILE A 499 -31.69 -6.66 -10.80
CA ILE A 499 -31.98 -5.23 -10.88
C ILE A 499 -31.47 -4.52 -9.61
N VAL A 500 -31.85 -5.00 -8.42
CA VAL A 500 -31.41 -4.45 -7.13
C VAL A 500 -29.88 -4.53 -7.01
N ALA A 501 -29.26 -5.65 -7.40
CA ALA A 501 -27.80 -5.79 -7.44
C ALA A 501 -27.12 -4.75 -8.37
N SER A 502 -27.69 -4.49 -9.56
CA SER A 502 -27.16 -3.46 -10.47
C SER A 502 -27.28 -2.04 -9.90
N ILE A 503 -28.42 -1.70 -9.28
CA ILE A 503 -28.65 -0.37 -8.69
C ILE A 503 -27.69 -0.14 -7.52
N LEU A 504 -27.56 -1.12 -6.60
CA LEU A 504 -26.62 -1.05 -5.48
C LEU A 504 -25.18 -0.89 -5.96
N SER A 505 -24.77 -1.59 -7.02
CA SER A 505 -23.43 -1.43 -7.60
C SER A 505 -23.22 -0.06 -8.28
N ILE A 506 -24.26 0.56 -8.84
CA ILE A 506 -24.21 1.93 -9.35
C ILE A 506 -24.12 2.94 -8.19
N CYS A 507 -24.85 2.75 -7.08
CA CYS A 507 -24.68 3.54 -5.86
C CYS A 507 -23.25 3.40 -5.29
N GLY A 508 -22.70 2.17 -5.32
CA GLY A 508 -21.29 1.90 -5.10
C GLY A 508 -20.41 2.78 -6.00
N ALA A 509 -20.58 2.69 -7.32
CA ALA A 509 -19.74 3.40 -8.30
C ALA A 509 -19.81 4.92 -8.14
N ILE A 510 -20.97 5.47 -7.78
CA ILE A 510 -21.14 6.89 -7.46
C ILE A 510 -20.39 7.25 -6.18
N SER A 511 -20.54 6.49 -5.09
CA SER A 511 -19.74 6.71 -3.86
C SER A 511 -18.23 6.53 -4.09
N ALA A 512 -17.85 5.66 -5.03
CA ALA A 512 -16.47 5.47 -5.47
C ALA A 512 -15.90 6.66 -6.25
N THR A 513 -16.73 7.51 -6.87
CA THR A 513 -16.25 8.80 -7.41
C THR A 513 -15.81 9.76 -6.31
N GLN A 514 -16.42 9.68 -5.11
CA GLN A 514 -16.22 10.65 -4.02
C GLN A 514 -15.00 10.35 -3.15
N PHE A 515 -14.42 9.14 -3.17
CA PHE A 515 -13.17 8.93 -2.44
C PHE A 515 -12.00 9.66 -3.10
N ILE A 516 -11.25 10.43 -2.31
CA ILE A 516 -10.01 11.06 -2.71
C ILE A 516 -8.90 10.03 -2.57
N THR A 517 -8.57 9.33 -3.66
CA THR A 517 -7.21 8.83 -3.85
C THR A 517 -6.42 9.93 -4.51
N PHE A 518 -5.38 10.40 -3.83
CA PHE A 518 -4.25 11.01 -4.52
C PHE A 518 -3.57 9.91 -5.33
N THR A 519 -3.97 9.77 -6.61
CA THR A 519 -2.98 9.42 -7.62
C THR A 519 -1.88 10.48 -7.56
N VAL A 520 -0.62 10.05 -7.55
CA VAL A 520 0.50 10.92 -7.91
C VAL A 520 0.32 11.27 -9.38
N ILE A 521 -0.43 12.35 -9.63
CA ILE A 521 -0.58 12.95 -10.96
C ILE A 521 0.69 13.76 -11.18
N ILE A 522 1.51 13.32 -12.13
CA ILE A 522 2.56 14.18 -12.69
C ILE A 522 1.85 15.36 -13.36
N ASN A 523 1.84 16.50 -12.67
CA ASN A 523 1.23 17.78 -13.01
C ASN A 523 -0.26 17.76 -13.40
N SER A 524 -1.13 18.22 -12.48
CA SER A 524 -1.78 19.55 -12.59
C SER A 524 -3.12 19.61 -11.84
N GLN A 525 -3.15 20.26 -10.67
CA GLN A 525 -4.21 21.16 -10.15
C GLN A 525 -4.06 21.36 -8.63
N ILE A 526 -3.40 22.45 -8.22
CA ILE A 526 -3.58 23.07 -6.90
C ILE A 526 -3.84 24.57 -7.11
N CYS A 527 -5.00 24.85 -7.70
CA CYS A 527 -5.76 26.09 -7.51
C CYS A 527 -7.18 25.60 -7.14
N GLU A 528 -7.90 26.16 -6.17
CA GLU A 528 -7.72 27.40 -5.42
C GLU A 528 -8.07 27.20 -3.93
N LYS A 529 -7.52 28.04 -3.03
CA LYS A 529 -8.31 28.91 -2.13
C LYS A 529 -7.46 29.67 -1.11
N THR A 530 -7.20 30.93 -1.42
CA THR A 530 -7.01 32.02 -0.44
C THR A 530 -7.90 33.20 -0.87
N PRO A 531 -8.36 34.07 0.04
CA PRO A 531 -9.45 34.99 -0.24
C PRO A 531 -9.02 36.27 -0.97
N GLN A 532 -9.95 36.75 -1.81
CA GLN A 532 -10.16 38.12 -2.31
C GLN A 532 -9.14 39.20 -1.91
N TYR A 533 -8.45 39.78 -2.91
CA TYR A 533 -8.55 41.19 -3.32
C TYR A 533 -7.65 41.43 -4.55
N GLY A 534 -8.05 42.32 -5.47
CA GLY A 534 -7.20 42.76 -6.59
C GLY A 534 -7.53 42.14 -7.96
N GLU A 535 -7.68 43.01 -8.95
CA GLU A 535 -8.20 42.79 -10.30
C GLU A 535 -7.34 41.86 -11.18
N CYS A 536 -8.00 41.12 -12.08
CA CYS A 536 -7.34 40.30 -13.11
C CYS A 536 -7.09 41.10 -14.40
N SER A 537 -5.93 40.90 -15.04
CA SER A 537 -5.74 41.11 -16.47
C SER A 537 -5.42 39.78 -17.16
N THR A 538 -6.08 39.50 -18.28
CA THR A 538 -6.07 38.18 -18.93
C THR A 538 -5.33 38.22 -20.26
N ASN A 539 -4.40 37.28 -20.51
CA ASN A 539 -4.00 36.84 -21.86
C ASN A 539 -3.05 35.62 -21.82
N ILE A 540 -3.58 34.40 -21.90
CA ILE A 540 -2.86 33.20 -22.38
C ILE A 540 -3.83 32.40 -23.26
N ALA A 541 -3.38 32.02 -24.46
CA ALA A 541 -4.17 31.25 -25.43
C ALA A 541 -3.86 29.74 -25.39
N CYS A 542 -4.82 28.91 -25.80
CA CYS A 542 -4.67 27.46 -25.88
C CYS A 542 -3.71 27.04 -27.00
N GLY A 543 -2.76 26.15 -26.69
CA GLY A 543 -1.97 25.42 -27.68
C GLY A 543 -2.42 23.96 -27.78
N CYS A 544 -3.00 23.56 -28.91
CA CYS A 544 -3.49 22.19 -29.12
C CYS A 544 -2.35 21.22 -29.49
N PHE A 545 -2.39 20.00 -28.97
CA PHE A 545 -1.58 18.88 -29.47
C PHE A 545 -2.38 18.08 -30.51
N HIS A 546 -1.84 17.96 -31.72
CA HIS A 546 -2.40 17.08 -32.77
C HIS A 546 -2.18 15.61 -32.42
N MET A 547 -3.23 14.79 -32.51
CA MET A 547 -3.07 13.38 -32.85
C MET A 547 -3.11 13.23 -34.38
N ILE A 548 -2.18 12.44 -34.93
CA ILE A 548 -2.24 11.98 -36.31
C ILE A 548 -3.04 10.68 -36.31
N GLY A 549 -4.29 10.75 -36.75
CA GLY A 549 -5.13 9.59 -37.06
C GLY A 549 -5.47 9.60 -38.54
N THR A 550 -5.30 8.47 -39.21
CA THR A 550 -5.70 8.30 -40.62
C THR A 550 -7.22 8.29 -40.74
N HIS A 551 -7.75 8.92 -41.79
CA HIS A 551 -9.15 8.78 -42.18
C HIS A 551 -9.49 7.31 -42.48
N ASP A 552 -10.71 6.91 -42.15
CA ASP A 552 -11.70 6.57 -43.17
C ASP A 552 -13.13 6.74 -42.60
N ASP A 553 -14.07 7.08 -43.49
CA ASP A 553 -15.37 7.64 -43.12
C ASP A 553 -16.39 6.57 -42.68
N THR A 554 -17.23 6.90 -41.67
CA THR A 554 -18.67 7.19 -41.86
C THR A 554 -19.48 7.18 -40.54
N GLY A 555 -20.49 8.07 -40.45
CA GLY A 555 -21.83 7.61 -40.04
C GLY A 555 -22.39 7.89 -38.63
N VAL A 556 -22.85 9.13 -38.39
CA VAL A 556 -24.18 9.44 -37.79
C VAL A 556 -24.50 9.01 -36.33
N CYS A 557 -24.47 10.03 -35.45
CA CYS A 557 -25.45 10.39 -34.38
C CYS A 557 -25.90 9.42 -33.26
N GLY A 558 -26.02 9.96 -32.03
CA GLY A 558 -26.99 9.44 -31.05
C GLY A 558 -26.95 9.98 -29.61
N PHE A 559 -27.44 11.20 -29.37
CA PHE A 559 -28.00 11.78 -28.12
C PHE A 559 -27.43 11.36 -26.72
N LEU A 560 -26.83 12.26 -25.90
CA LEU A 560 -27.40 13.39 -25.11
C LEU A 560 -28.00 12.97 -23.74
N TRP A 561 -27.49 13.53 -22.64
CA TRP A 561 -28.24 13.80 -21.39
C TRP A 561 -27.68 15.08 -20.71
N PRO A 562 -28.46 15.84 -19.90
CA PRO A 562 -28.31 17.29 -19.85
C PRO A 562 -28.18 17.91 -18.44
N THR A 563 -28.26 19.25 -18.40
CA THR A 563 -28.46 20.14 -17.24
C THR A 563 -27.29 20.40 -16.29
N CYS A 564 -26.72 21.61 -16.40
CA CYS A 564 -26.96 22.64 -15.37
C CYS A 564 -27.02 24.01 -16.05
N SER A 565 -27.97 24.86 -15.66
CA SER A 565 -28.21 26.16 -16.31
C SER A 565 -28.35 27.28 -15.28
N ARG A 566 -27.66 28.41 -15.52
CA ARG A 566 -27.98 29.72 -14.94
C ARG A 566 -27.45 30.81 -15.85
N LEU A 567 -28.33 31.70 -16.31
CA LEU A 567 -27.95 32.89 -17.05
C LEU A 567 -27.50 33.99 -16.07
N VAL A 568 -26.54 34.80 -16.50
CA VAL A 568 -26.57 36.25 -16.27
C VAL A 568 -26.46 36.91 -17.64
N ARG A 569 -27.37 37.85 -17.94
CA ARG A 569 -27.25 38.73 -19.11
C ARG A 569 -26.60 40.05 -18.67
N CYS A 570 -25.61 40.50 -19.43
CA CYS A 570 -25.34 41.93 -19.62
C CYS A 570 -25.30 42.21 -21.13
N ASN A 571 -25.59 43.44 -21.53
CA ASN A 571 -25.98 43.77 -22.90
C ASN A 571 -25.54 45.18 -23.31
N SER A 572 -24.62 45.26 -24.26
CA SER A 572 -24.20 46.47 -24.99
C SER A 572 -23.33 46.02 -26.18
N SER A 573 -23.83 45.95 -27.42
CA SER A 573 -24.23 47.05 -28.32
C SER A 573 -23.06 47.65 -29.12
N ASP A 574 -23.17 47.51 -30.44
CA ASP A 574 -22.60 48.35 -31.50
C ASP A 574 -21.10 48.26 -31.90
N ASN A 575 -20.92 47.56 -33.03
CA ASN A 575 -20.32 48.07 -34.27
C ASN A 575 -18.85 48.53 -34.30
N SER A 576 -18.02 47.69 -34.93
CA SER A 576 -17.42 48.07 -36.23
C SER A 576 -16.90 46.86 -36.99
N CYS A 577 -17.48 46.58 -38.17
CA CYS A 577 -16.88 45.72 -39.18
C CYS A 577 -16.13 46.61 -40.19
N LEU A 578 -14.95 46.19 -40.65
CA LEU A 578 -14.47 46.34 -42.04
C LEU A 578 -13.06 45.70 -42.23
N GLN A 579 -12.97 44.81 -43.21
CA GLN A 579 -11.72 44.43 -43.92
C GLN A 579 -11.79 45.08 -45.33
N PRO A 580 -10.96 44.77 -46.37
CA PRO A 580 -9.75 43.91 -46.45
C PRO A 580 -8.59 44.46 -47.35
N ASN A 581 -7.60 43.58 -47.61
CA ASN A 581 -6.74 43.47 -48.82
C ASN A 581 -5.42 44.25 -49.02
N THR A 582 -4.31 43.50 -48.83
CA THR A 582 -3.33 43.06 -49.87
C THR A 582 -2.56 44.05 -50.76
N ILE A 583 -1.21 43.90 -50.80
CA ILE A 583 -0.34 43.85 -52.00
C ILE A 583 1.07 43.31 -51.63
N CYS A 584 1.81 42.73 -52.60
CA CYS A 584 3.18 42.16 -52.44
C CYS A 584 4.22 42.98 -53.24
N VAL A 585 5.54 42.70 -53.12
CA VAL A 585 6.52 42.58 -54.26
C VAL A 585 8.02 42.41 -53.85
N GLN A 586 8.67 41.41 -54.49
CA GLN A 586 10.10 41.22 -54.88
C GLN A 586 11.28 40.88 -53.92
N HIS A 587 12.28 40.23 -54.56
CA HIS A 587 13.56 39.61 -54.15
C HIS A 587 14.72 40.32 -54.95
N PRO A 588 16.03 39.92 -55.00
CA PRO A 588 16.67 38.58 -55.07
C PRO A 588 17.75 38.44 -53.95
N GLN A 589 19.04 38.06 -54.08
CA GLN A 589 19.82 36.87 -54.55
C GLN A 589 21.08 36.77 -53.62
N CYS A 590 22.00 35.80 -53.56
CA CYS A 590 22.32 34.52 -54.24
C CYS A 590 22.38 33.38 -53.16
N GLU A 591 22.55 32.07 -53.38
CA GLU A 591 23.09 31.21 -54.46
C GLU A 591 24.63 31.02 -54.49
N ASP A 592 25.16 29.86 -54.06
CA ASP A 592 25.54 28.77 -54.98
C ASP A 592 25.85 27.41 -54.25
N PHE A 593 26.13 26.32 -55.01
CA PHE A 593 26.07 24.89 -54.57
C PHE A 593 27.44 24.21 -54.14
N PRO A 594 27.75 22.90 -54.40
CA PRO A 594 27.63 21.81 -53.38
C PRO A 594 28.86 20.88 -53.25
N LEU A 595 28.77 19.78 -52.46
CA LEU A 595 29.47 18.48 -52.72
C LEU A 595 28.91 17.30 -51.88
N CYS A 596 29.23 16.05 -52.26
CA CYS A 596 28.56 14.82 -51.77
C CYS A 596 29.51 13.72 -51.24
N TYR A 597 28.98 12.89 -50.32
CA TYR A 597 29.25 11.47 -49.97
C TYR A 597 30.51 10.72 -50.45
N PRO A 598 31.01 9.77 -49.63
CA PRO A 598 30.62 8.36 -49.90
C PRO A 598 30.21 7.54 -48.67
N VAL A 599 29.52 6.41 -48.92
CA VAL A 599 29.23 5.31 -47.97
C VAL A 599 30.17 4.15 -48.28
N GLY A 600 30.57 3.36 -47.27
CA GLY A 600 31.37 2.14 -47.43
C GLY A 600 30.94 1.01 -46.50
N MET A 601 30.89 -0.21 -47.04
CA MET A 601 30.85 -1.48 -46.29
C MET A 601 32.31 -1.97 -46.10
N ILE A 602 32.69 -3.03 -45.37
CA ILE A 602 32.09 -4.31 -44.93
C ILE A 602 32.53 -4.49 -43.45
N ASP A 603 31.79 -5.13 -42.51
CA ASP A 603 31.53 -6.57 -42.44
C ASP A 603 30.41 -7.00 -41.46
N GLN A 604 29.96 -8.26 -41.57
CA GLN A 604 28.97 -8.90 -40.69
C GLN A 604 29.57 -10.09 -39.94
N ASN A 605 28.94 -10.43 -38.80
CA ASN A 605 29.12 -11.62 -37.94
C ASN A 605 30.09 -11.48 -36.74
N MET A 606 29.54 -11.11 -35.58
CA MET A 606 29.42 -12.06 -34.46
C MET A 606 28.44 -11.58 -33.39
N CYS A 607 27.33 -12.29 -33.26
CA CYS A 607 26.48 -12.35 -32.08
C CYS A 607 26.28 -13.85 -31.79
N PRO A 608 26.15 -14.30 -30.53
CA PRO A 608 24.80 -14.46 -29.97
C PRO A 608 24.80 -14.09 -28.44
N PRO A 609 23.75 -14.32 -27.61
CA PRO A 609 23.26 -13.22 -26.76
C PRO A 609 23.12 -13.53 -25.25
N THR A 610 23.04 -12.49 -24.41
CA THR A 610 22.31 -12.62 -23.13
C THR A 610 21.63 -11.34 -22.67
N LYS A 611 20.52 -11.53 -21.94
CA LYS A 611 19.71 -10.50 -21.30
C LYS A 611 20.48 -9.89 -20.12
N ASN A 612 20.44 -8.57 -19.97
CA ASN A 612 20.22 -7.91 -18.67
C ASN A 612 19.78 -6.45 -18.87
N LYS A 613 18.54 -6.13 -18.49
CA LYS A 613 18.06 -4.74 -18.37
C LYS A 613 18.04 -4.34 -16.89
N SER A 614 19.22 -4.06 -16.35
CA SER A 614 19.39 -3.45 -15.04
C SER A 614 19.08 -1.95 -15.13
N ASN A 615 17.91 -1.52 -14.64
CA ASN A 615 17.58 -0.10 -14.48
C ASN A 615 18.37 0.52 -13.30
N LEU A 616 19.68 0.68 -13.47
CA LEU A 616 20.58 1.32 -12.51
C LEU A 616 20.30 2.83 -12.47
N LYS A 617 19.55 3.28 -11.45
CA LYS A 617 19.46 4.70 -11.08
C LYS A 617 20.70 5.07 -10.27
N TRP A 618 21.58 5.90 -10.83
CA TRP A 618 22.62 6.57 -10.05
C TRP A 618 21.97 7.59 -9.10
N LYS A 619 22.00 7.34 -7.78
CA LYS A 619 21.88 8.38 -6.74
C LYS A 619 23.30 8.85 -6.37
N GLN A 620 23.50 10.16 -6.24
CA GLN A 620 24.80 10.76 -5.87
C GLN A 620 25.05 10.65 -4.36
N ASN A 621 25.43 9.45 -3.90
CA ASN A 621 25.78 9.21 -2.50
C ASN A 621 27.22 9.66 -2.21
N ALA A 622 27.46 10.97 -2.30
CA ALA A 622 28.71 11.61 -1.85
C ALA A 622 28.64 11.82 -0.33
N ILE A 623 29.29 10.94 0.43
CA ILE A 623 29.32 11.04 1.89
C ILE A 623 30.40 12.05 2.26
N THR A 624 29.97 13.23 2.72
CA THR A 624 30.85 14.18 3.41
C THR A 624 31.05 13.69 4.83
N VAL A 625 32.29 13.43 5.22
CA VAL A 625 32.61 12.86 6.53
C VAL A 625 32.70 14.00 7.54
N ALA A 626 31.92 13.92 8.62
CA ALA A 626 32.02 14.87 9.75
C ALA A 626 33.35 14.66 10.49
N GLY A 627 34.40 15.37 10.07
CA GLY A 627 35.76 15.27 10.60
C GLY A 627 35.89 15.79 12.03
N GLY A 628 35.55 14.96 13.02
CA GLY A 628 35.69 15.28 14.44
C GLY A 628 37.14 15.58 14.82
N ASN A 629 37.38 16.78 15.38
CA ASN A 629 38.72 17.31 15.66
C ASN A 629 39.33 16.75 16.97
N GLY A 630 39.37 15.42 17.09
CA GLY A 630 39.77 14.70 18.30
C GLY A 630 41.29 14.62 18.48
N ARG A 631 41.85 15.48 19.35
CA ARG A 631 43.18 15.22 19.92
C ARG A 631 43.11 13.95 20.77
N GLY A 632 43.95 12.96 20.45
CA GLY A 632 43.86 11.63 21.05
C GLY A 632 44.07 11.61 22.57
N GLN A 633 43.10 11.05 23.29
CA GLN A 633 43.30 10.47 24.62
C GLN A 633 43.02 8.97 24.54
N GLN A 634 43.98 8.16 25.00
CA GLN A 634 43.77 6.71 25.14
C GLN A 634 42.91 6.45 26.37
N LEU A 635 41.67 5.97 26.16
CA LEU A 635 40.79 5.53 27.23
C LEU A 635 40.48 4.04 27.05
N ASN A 636 41.08 3.21 27.91
CA ASN A 636 40.77 1.79 28.02
C ASN A 636 39.33 1.60 28.49
N GLN A 637 38.43 1.07 27.64
CA GLN A 637 37.20 0.46 28.13
C GLN A 637 36.58 -0.59 27.19
N LYS A 638 35.85 -1.50 27.84
CA LYS A 638 35.28 -2.75 27.32
C LYS A 638 34.51 -2.57 26.00
N HIS A 639 34.89 -3.32 24.96
CA HIS A 639 34.09 -3.48 23.75
C HIS A 639 32.68 -3.97 24.08
N ASN A 640 31.64 -3.28 23.59
CA ASN A 640 30.30 -3.85 23.44
C ASN A 640 29.45 -3.10 22.39
N ALA A 641 30.07 -2.79 21.26
CA ALA A 641 29.43 -2.36 20.02
C ALA A 641 30.18 -3.05 18.85
N LYS A 642 29.53 -3.22 17.69
CA LYS A 642 30.25 -3.59 16.46
C LYS A 642 31.07 -2.38 16.02
N GLU A 643 32.37 -2.43 16.29
CA GLU A 643 33.27 -1.30 16.06
C GLU A 643 33.40 -0.98 14.57
N GLY A 644 33.43 0.32 14.24
CA GLY A 644 33.56 0.78 12.86
C GLY A 644 34.91 0.38 12.28
N GLN A 645 34.91 -0.57 11.34
CA GLN A 645 36.15 -1.03 10.70
C GLN A 645 36.79 0.09 9.88
N VAL A 646 38.07 0.36 10.12
CA VAL A 646 38.87 1.29 9.32
C VAL A 646 39.13 0.66 7.94
N ILE A 647 38.39 1.10 6.93
CA ILE A 647 38.51 0.62 5.54
C ILE A 647 39.58 1.37 4.73
N ALA A 648 39.93 2.60 5.14
CA ALA A 648 40.98 3.42 4.56
C ALA A 648 41.61 4.34 5.62
N GLY A 649 42.89 4.70 5.43
CA GLY A 649 43.68 5.40 6.44
C GLY A 649 44.09 4.48 7.61
N GLY A 650 44.11 5.02 8.83
CA GLY A 650 44.50 4.29 10.06
C GLY A 650 45.99 4.36 10.39
N ASN A 651 46.88 4.39 9.39
CA ASN A 651 48.35 4.38 9.58
C ASN A 651 48.95 5.74 10.02
N GLY A 652 48.20 6.54 10.78
CA GLY A 652 48.55 7.90 11.18
C GLY A 652 48.46 8.93 10.04
N GLN A 653 48.52 10.22 10.41
CA GLN A 653 48.53 11.32 9.46
C GLN A 653 49.87 11.39 8.72
N GLY A 654 49.84 11.52 7.39
CA GLY A 654 51.06 11.67 6.60
C GLY A 654 50.82 11.61 5.08
N LYS A 655 51.92 11.69 4.32
CA LYS A 655 51.93 11.80 2.84
C LYS A 655 52.10 10.48 2.08
N ARG A 656 52.33 9.35 2.76
CA ARG A 656 52.47 8.05 2.08
C ARG A 656 51.14 7.64 1.40
N ILE A 657 51.19 6.65 0.52
CA ILE A 657 49.99 6.15 -0.20
C ILE A 657 49.00 5.43 0.75
N ASP A 658 49.50 4.89 1.86
CA ASP A 658 48.73 4.24 2.92
C ASP A 658 48.26 5.20 4.03
N GLN A 659 48.47 6.51 3.85
CA GLN A 659 48.15 7.55 4.83
C GLN A 659 47.25 8.62 4.23
N LEU A 660 46.41 9.23 5.08
CA LEU A 660 45.51 10.34 4.74
C LEU A 660 45.77 11.50 5.70
N SER A 661 45.44 12.72 5.26
CA SER A 661 45.61 13.96 6.00
C SER A 661 44.39 14.84 5.77
N SER A 662 43.52 14.94 6.78
CA SER A 662 42.20 15.62 6.68
C SER A 662 41.35 15.13 5.49
N PRO A 663 40.90 13.87 5.45
CA PRO A 663 39.98 13.41 4.43
C PRO A 663 38.59 14.04 4.61
N MET A 664 38.04 14.66 3.55
CA MET A 664 36.81 15.49 3.66
C MET A 664 35.57 14.84 3.04
N ALA A 665 35.71 14.22 1.87
CA ALA A 665 34.60 13.65 1.12
C ALA A 665 34.99 12.32 0.48
N MET A 666 34.03 11.40 0.38
CA MET A 666 34.20 10.13 -0.31
C MET A 666 33.02 9.76 -1.20
N ILE A 667 33.30 9.04 -2.28
CA ILE A 667 32.31 8.40 -3.15
C ILE A 667 32.63 6.90 -3.30
N LEU A 668 31.59 6.09 -3.48
CA LEU A 668 31.68 4.65 -3.74
C LEU A 668 31.77 4.41 -5.25
N ASP A 669 32.90 3.88 -5.71
CA ASP A 669 33.05 3.33 -7.06
C ASP A 669 32.64 1.86 -7.04
N GLN A 670 31.37 1.64 -7.38
CA GLN A 670 30.76 0.30 -7.46
C GLN A 670 31.31 -0.55 -8.61
N GLN A 671 31.95 0.03 -9.64
CA GLN A 671 32.45 -0.71 -10.79
C GLN A 671 33.78 -1.39 -10.48
N ASN A 672 34.67 -0.69 -9.76
CA ASN A 672 35.99 -1.22 -9.37
C ASN A 672 36.04 -1.72 -7.92
N HIS A 673 34.88 -1.84 -7.24
CA HIS A 673 34.76 -2.17 -5.81
C HIS A 673 35.75 -1.38 -4.93
N SER A 674 35.74 -0.05 -5.09
CA SER A 674 36.70 0.86 -4.45
C SER A 674 36.02 2.13 -3.93
N ILE A 675 36.73 2.90 -3.11
CA ILE A 675 36.29 4.24 -2.69
C ILE A 675 37.26 5.30 -3.21
N ILE A 676 36.73 6.44 -3.62
CA ILE A 676 37.51 7.61 -4.04
C ILE A 676 37.37 8.68 -2.97
N ILE A 677 38.50 9.20 -2.48
CA ILE A 677 38.59 10.05 -1.27
C ILE A 677 39.36 11.34 -1.59
N THR A 678 38.88 12.49 -1.12
CA THR A 678 39.70 13.72 -1.05
C THR A 678 40.68 13.64 0.11
N ASP A 679 41.96 13.81 -0.17
CA ASP A 679 43.02 13.86 0.84
C ASP A 679 43.52 15.30 0.95
N GLN A 680 42.67 16.15 1.55
CA GLN A 680 42.76 17.62 1.48
C GLN A 680 44.12 18.14 1.94
N GLY A 681 44.63 17.62 3.07
CA GLY A 681 45.91 18.03 3.65
C GLY A 681 47.13 17.60 2.83
N ASN A 682 46.96 16.68 1.88
CA ASN A 682 47.99 16.23 0.95
C ASN A 682 47.75 16.70 -0.50
N TRP A 683 46.70 17.50 -0.74
CA TRP A 683 46.36 18.13 -2.03
C TRP A 683 46.17 17.12 -3.17
N ARG A 684 45.49 16.00 -2.90
CA ARG A 684 45.32 14.89 -3.86
C ARG A 684 43.99 14.15 -3.70
N VAL A 685 43.56 13.46 -4.75
CA VAL A 685 42.40 12.55 -4.74
C VAL A 685 42.92 11.12 -4.94
N ILE A 686 42.52 10.19 -4.07
CA ILE A 686 43.01 8.80 -4.05
C ILE A 686 41.86 7.83 -4.30
N GLN A 687 42.08 6.85 -5.17
CA GLN A 687 41.28 5.63 -5.25
C GLN A 687 41.87 4.56 -4.33
N TRP A 688 41.04 4.01 -3.46
CA TRP A 688 41.42 3.05 -2.43
C TRP A 688 40.60 1.77 -2.62
N SER A 689 41.27 0.69 -3.01
CA SER A 689 40.71 -0.66 -3.10
C SER A 689 41.41 -1.59 -2.10
N SER A 690 40.81 -2.74 -1.79
CA SER A 690 41.38 -3.77 -0.91
C SER A 690 42.68 -4.37 -1.47
N GLN A 691 42.90 -4.30 -2.78
CA GLN A 691 44.08 -4.85 -3.45
C GLN A 691 45.16 -3.79 -3.78
N LYS A 692 44.79 -2.51 -3.90
CA LYS A 692 45.70 -1.44 -4.35
C LYS A 692 45.14 -0.04 -4.02
N GLN A 693 46.03 0.87 -3.65
CA GLN A 693 45.78 2.31 -3.57
C GLN A 693 46.45 3.03 -4.76
N GLN A 694 45.80 4.05 -5.30
CA GLN A 694 46.30 4.82 -6.44
C GLN A 694 45.89 6.29 -6.34
N ILE A 695 46.85 7.22 -6.49
CA ILE A 695 46.54 8.63 -6.69
C ILE A 695 45.90 8.79 -8.06
N LEU A 696 44.71 9.39 -8.11
CA LEU A 696 44.03 9.74 -9.36
C LEU A 696 44.47 11.12 -9.84
N ILE A 697 44.44 12.10 -8.93
CA ILE A 697 44.67 13.53 -9.21
C ILE A 697 45.57 14.07 -8.09
N ASP A 698 46.57 14.88 -8.43
CA ASP A 698 47.45 15.56 -7.48
C ASP A 698 47.40 17.09 -7.63
N ASN A 699 48.14 17.80 -6.77
CA ASN A 699 48.28 19.27 -6.76
C ASN A 699 46.97 20.07 -6.65
N ILE A 700 45.88 19.47 -6.17
CA ILE A 700 44.56 20.12 -6.01
C ILE A 700 44.13 20.10 -4.56
N PHE A 701 43.87 21.29 -4.02
CA PHE A 701 43.28 21.51 -2.70
C PHE A 701 41.78 21.16 -2.75
N CYS A 702 41.50 19.87 -2.78
CA CYS A 702 40.19 19.29 -2.98
C CYS A 702 39.36 19.30 -1.68
N TYR A 703 38.11 19.76 -1.77
CA TYR A 703 37.19 19.79 -0.62
C TYR A 703 36.09 18.73 -0.73
N ASN A 704 35.37 18.69 -1.86
CA ASN A 704 34.24 17.80 -2.11
C ASN A 704 34.37 17.10 -3.48
N LEU A 705 33.63 15.99 -3.65
CA LEU A 705 33.55 15.20 -4.86
C LEU A 705 32.10 14.96 -5.25
N ALA A 706 31.82 15.08 -6.55
CA ALA A 706 30.60 14.55 -7.16
C ALA A 706 30.96 13.69 -8.37
N MET A 707 30.12 12.70 -8.70
CA MET A 707 30.26 11.88 -9.90
C MET A 707 28.93 11.79 -10.63
N ASP A 708 28.95 11.96 -11.95
CA ASP A 708 27.73 11.87 -12.76
C ASP A 708 27.44 10.45 -13.26
N LYS A 709 26.23 10.27 -13.81
CA LYS A 709 25.76 9.01 -14.39
C LYS A 709 26.54 8.53 -15.64
N TYR A 710 27.46 9.34 -16.15
CA TYR A 710 28.27 9.07 -17.34
C TYR A 710 29.74 8.71 -17.00
N GLY A 711 30.12 8.76 -15.72
CA GLY A 711 31.50 8.50 -15.29
C GLY A 711 32.41 9.72 -15.43
N PHE A 712 31.90 10.94 -15.22
CA PHE A 712 32.74 12.11 -14.98
C PHE A 712 32.85 12.40 -13.47
N LEU A 713 34.09 12.59 -13.01
CA LEU A 713 34.44 12.97 -11.64
C LEU A 713 34.63 14.48 -11.55
N TYR A 714 33.93 15.13 -10.62
CA TYR A 714 33.96 16.57 -10.37
C TYR A 714 34.62 16.84 -9.01
N VAL A 715 35.53 17.82 -8.95
CA VAL A 715 36.32 18.13 -7.73
C VAL A 715 36.30 19.64 -7.48
N SER A 716 35.97 20.07 -6.25
CA SER A 716 36.01 21.49 -5.86
C SER A 716 37.42 21.87 -5.38
N ASN A 717 38.03 22.86 -6.06
CA ASN A 717 39.33 23.40 -5.69
C ASN A 717 39.12 24.66 -4.83
N TRP A 718 39.06 24.44 -3.51
CA TRP A 718 38.81 25.48 -2.50
C TRP A 718 39.77 26.66 -2.67
N ASN A 719 41.06 26.39 -2.89
CA ASN A 719 42.08 27.43 -2.87
C ASN A 719 42.28 28.17 -4.21
N VAL A 720 41.67 27.73 -5.31
CA VAL A 720 41.70 28.47 -6.59
C VAL A 720 40.38 29.18 -6.88
N GLY A 721 39.24 28.65 -6.43
CA GLY A 721 37.92 29.20 -6.78
C GLY A 721 37.37 28.62 -8.08
N GLU A 722 37.44 27.29 -8.23
CA GLU A 722 36.99 26.57 -9.42
C GLU A 722 36.46 25.17 -9.08
N VAL A 723 35.67 24.61 -9.99
CA VAL A 723 35.37 23.18 -10.05
C VAL A 723 35.91 22.62 -11.36
N ARG A 724 36.68 21.54 -11.29
CA ARG A 724 37.22 20.82 -12.44
C ARG A 724 36.57 19.45 -12.61
N ARG A 725 36.55 18.96 -13.84
CA ARG A 725 35.98 17.68 -14.26
C ARG A 725 37.00 16.82 -15.01
N TRP A 726 37.06 15.54 -14.63
CA TRP A 726 37.79 14.48 -15.32
C TRP A 726 36.83 13.39 -15.79
N LYS A 727 37.22 12.65 -16.82
CA LYS A 727 36.56 11.40 -17.22
C LYS A 727 37.23 10.24 -16.49
N MET A 728 36.45 9.29 -15.97
CA MET A 728 36.99 8.11 -15.29
C MET A 728 37.95 7.34 -16.22
N GLY A 729 39.15 7.04 -15.73
CA GLY A 729 40.27 6.47 -16.49
C GLY A 729 41.27 7.47 -17.09
N GLU A 730 40.90 8.75 -17.28
CA GLU A 730 41.69 9.75 -18.01
C GLU A 730 42.25 10.88 -17.10
N TYR A 731 42.61 10.54 -15.86
CA TYR A 731 42.98 11.52 -14.81
C TYR A 731 44.33 12.25 -15.01
N LYS A 732 45.16 11.83 -15.98
CA LYS A 732 46.50 12.41 -16.21
C LYS A 732 46.50 13.80 -16.87
N ASN A 733 45.33 14.27 -17.32
CA ASN A 733 45.15 15.60 -17.88
C ASN A 733 44.78 16.59 -16.76
N GLU A 734 45.04 17.89 -16.92
CA GLU A 734 44.80 18.92 -15.88
C GLU A 734 43.33 19.12 -15.46
N GLY A 735 42.39 18.44 -16.12
CA GLY A 735 40.95 18.55 -15.88
C GLY A 735 40.32 19.75 -16.60
N ILE A 736 39.06 19.59 -17.00
CA ILE A 736 38.30 20.66 -17.66
C ILE A 736 37.63 21.50 -16.57
N VAL A 737 37.88 22.81 -16.52
CA VAL A 737 37.14 23.72 -15.63
C VAL A 737 35.68 23.78 -16.09
N VAL A 738 34.75 23.60 -15.15
CA VAL A 738 33.29 23.58 -15.42
C VAL A 738 32.50 24.58 -14.57
N ALA A 739 33.13 25.20 -13.57
CA ALA A 739 32.61 26.34 -12.83
C ALA A 739 33.76 27.18 -12.27
N GLY A 740 33.61 28.51 -12.22
CA GLY A 740 34.67 29.43 -11.80
C GLY A 740 35.82 29.52 -12.81
N GLY A 741 37.07 29.48 -12.33
CA GLY A 741 38.28 29.47 -13.16
C GLY A 741 38.89 30.85 -13.45
N ASN A 742 38.15 31.93 -13.22
CA ASN A 742 38.61 33.32 -13.40
C ASN A 742 39.19 33.93 -12.11
N GLY A 743 39.84 33.08 -11.29
CA GLY A 743 40.31 33.40 -9.94
C GLY A 743 39.19 33.50 -8.90
N LYS A 744 39.58 33.77 -7.63
CA LYS A 744 38.62 34.03 -6.55
C LYS A 744 38.02 35.42 -6.67
N GLY A 745 36.70 35.49 -6.54
CA GLY A 745 35.95 36.74 -6.50
C GLY A 745 34.44 36.48 -6.44
N ASN A 746 33.64 37.51 -6.72
CA ASN A 746 32.17 37.49 -6.61
C ASN A 746 31.44 37.70 -7.94
N GLN A 747 32.16 37.79 -9.07
CA GLN A 747 31.54 37.85 -10.40
C GLN A 747 30.82 36.52 -10.74
N LEU A 748 29.99 36.51 -11.79
CA LEU A 748 29.21 35.32 -12.18
C LEU A 748 30.09 34.19 -12.76
N ASN A 749 31.30 34.51 -13.20
CA ASN A 749 32.33 33.60 -13.70
C ASN A 749 33.41 33.23 -12.64
N GLN A 750 33.15 33.55 -11.36
CA GLN A 750 34.08 33.36 -10.23
C GLN A 750 33.43 32.65 -9.04
N LEU A 751 34.26 32.00 -8.21
CA LEU A 751 33.88 31.33 -6.95
C LEU A 751 34.89 31.68 -5.85
N ASN A 752 34.47 31.73 -4.60
CA ASN A 752 35.27 32.13 -3.43
C ASN A 752 35.17 31.08 -2.33
N HIS A 753 36.09 30.11 -2.38
CA HIS A 753 36.09 28.89 -1.57
C HIS A 753 34.85 28.00 -1.81
N PRO A 754 34.72 27.40 -3.02
CA PRO A 754 33.61 26.50 -3.33
C PRO A 754 33.67 25.26 -2.43
N THR A 755 32.60 24.96 -1.69
CA THR A 755 32.57 23.81 -0.77
C THR A 755 32.10 22.54 -1.49
N PHE A 756 30.80 22.47 -1.80
CA PHE A 756 30.07 21.27 -2.14
C PHE A 756 29.61 21.33 -3.60
N ILE A 757 29.53 20.17 -4.23
CA ILE A 757 29.10 20.03 -5.61
C ILE A 757 27.89 19.09 -5.69
N PHE A 758 26.86 19.53 -6.39
CA PHE A 758 25.79 18.65 -6.89
C PHE A 758 25.74 18.75 -8.41
N VAL A 759 25.55 17.63 -9.12
CA VAL A 759 25.48 17.62 -10.60
C VAL A 759 24.17 16.99 -11.04
N ASP A 760 23.33 17.78 -11.73
CA ASP A 760 22.01 17.35 -12.16
C ASP A 760 22.04 16.35 -13.33
N LYS A 761 20.85 15.86 -13.70
CA LYS A 761 20.69 14.85 -14.77
C LYS A 761 21.18 15.34 -16.14
N ASP A 762 21.33 16.65 -16.33
CA ASP A 762 21.66 17.31 -17.59
C ASP A 762 23.11 17.86 -17.60
N GLN A 763 23.92 17.44 -16.62
CA GLN A 763 25.30 17.88 -16.37
C GLN A 763 25.44 19.35 -15.91
N SER A 764 24.36 19.99 -15.42
CA SER A 764 24.52 21.30 -14.76
C SER A 764 25.18 21.12 -13.39
N VAL A 765 26.15 21.98 -13.08
CA VAL A 765 26.93 21.93 -11.84
C VAL A 765 26.40 23.00 -10.89
N TYR A 766 25.89 22.56 -9.74
CA TYR A 766 25.51 23.42 -8.63
C TYR A 766 26.65 23.46 -7.61
N VAL A 767 27.08 24.66 -7.23
CA VAL A 767 28.22 24.88 -6.33
C VAL A 767 27.85 25.86 -5.22
N THR A 768 28.18 25.52 -3.97
CA THR A 768 28.02 26.43 -2.82
C THR A 768 29.25 27.32 -2.66
N ASP A 769 29.03 28.63 -2.77
CA ASP A 769 30.05 29.66 -2.86
C ASP A 769 30.23 30.33 -1.48
N TYR A 770 31.00 29.65 -0.62
CA TYR A 770 31.01 29.81 0.84
C TYR A 770 31.13 31.26 1.33
N ASN A 771 32.15 31.97 0.85
CA ASN A 771 32.42 33.34 1.28
C ASN A 771 31.48 34.37 0.65
N ASN A 772 30.82 34.03 -0.46
CA ASN A 772 29.96 34.96 -1.21
C ASN A 772 28.48 34.83 -0.82
N GLY A 773 28.11 33.91 0.08
CA GLY A 773 26.73 33.79 0.58
C GLY A 773 25.71 33.40 -0.48
N ARG A 774 26.08 32.51 -1.42
CA ARG A 774 25.25 32.13 -2.56
C ARG A 774 25.44 30.68 -3.01
N VAL A 775 24.46 30.16 -3.74
CA VAL A 775 24.57 28.93 -4.54
C VAL A 775 24.46 29.30 -6.01
N MET A 776 25.36 28.74 -6.82
CA MET A 776 25.52 29.08 -8.24
C MET A 776 25.36 27.84 -9.10
N LYS A 777 24.53 27.92 -10.16
CA LYS A 777 24.32 26.89 -11.18
C LYS A 777 25.04 27.25 -12.46
N TRP A 778 26.01 26.45 -12.88
CA TRP A 778 26.54 26.45 -14.25
C TRP A 778 25.77 25.43 -15.08
N LYS A 779 25.17 25.86 -16.18
CA LYS A 779 24.70 24.95 -17.23
C LYS A 779 25.92 24.34 -17.94
N LYS A 780 25.76 23.16 -18.52
CA LYS A 780 26.83 22.49 -19.27
C LYS A 780 27.43 23.44 -20.32
N ASP A 781 28.76 23.51 -20.36
CA ASP A 781 29.57 24.32 -21.29
C ASP A 781 29.35 25.86 -21.20
N ALA A 782 28.71 26.35 -20.13
CA ALA A 782 28.49 27.79 -19.88
C ALA A 782 29.72 28.49 -19.27
N LYS A 783 30.00 29.73 -19.70
CA LYS A 783 31.12 30.56 -19.20
C LYS A 783 30.82 31.25 -17.85
N GLU A 784 29.54 31.45 -17.54
CA GLU A 784 29.08 32.15 -16.35
C GLU A 784 27.97 31.34 -15.65
N GLY A 785 27.89 31.47 -14.34
CA GLY A 785 26.90 30.79 -13.50
C GLY A 785 25.71 31.69 -13.15
N ILE A 786 24.59 31.06 -12.83
CA ILE A 786 23.34 31.72 -12.43
C ILE A 786 23.19 31.57 -10.91
N VAL A 787 22.89 32.65 -10.19
CA VAL A 787 22.53 32.56 -8.76
C VAL A 787 21.19 31.83 -8.64
N VAL A 788 21.12 30.78 -7.82
CA VAL A 788 19.91 29.97 -7.60
C VAL A 788 19.45 29.92 -6.15
N ALA A 789 20.26 30.42 -5.20
CA ALA A 789 19.88 30.68 -3.82
C ALA A 789 20.84 31.71 -3.19
N GLY A 790 20.34 32.55 -2.28
CA GLY A 790 21.09 33.63 -1.65
C GLY A 790 21.55 34.72 -2.65
N GLY A 791 22.76 35.24 -2.47
CA GLY A 791 23.36 36.25 -3.36
C GLY A 791 23.19 37.71 -2.93
N ASN A 792 22.25 38.02 -2.03
CA ASN A 792 22.02 39.36 -1.50
C ASN A 792 22.98 39.72 -0.34
N GLY A 793 24.24 39.26 -0.43
CA GLY A 793 25.23 39.32 0.65
C GLY A 793 25.05 38.25 1.73
N GLY A 794 26.05 38.15 2.62
CA GLY A 794 26.02 37.23 3.76
C GLY A 794 25.21 37.78 4.92
N GLY A 795 24.23 37.01 5.41
CA GLY A 795 23.34 37.42 6.49
C GLY A 795 22.24 36.40 6.79
N GLY A 796 21.34 36.75 7.72
CA GLY A 796 20.29 35.87 8.25
C GLY A 796 18.90 36.03 7.63
N ASN A 797 18.71 36.95 6.68
CA ASN A 797 17.42 37.16 6.02
C ASN A 797 17.03 35.97 5.12
N LEU A 798 15.77 35.93 4.65
CA LEU A 798 15.26 34.84 3.80
C LEU A 798 15.82 34.87 2.36
N ASN A 799 16.37 36.00 1.92
CA ASN A 799 17.07 36.16 0.64
C ASN A 799 18.61 36.10 0.76
N GLN A 800 19.13 35.67 1.93
CA GLN A 800 20.56 35.64 2.26
C GLN A 800 21.00 34.27 2.79
N LEU A 801 22.30 33.98 2.65
CA LEU A 801 22.95 32.78 3.18
C LEU A 801 24.26 33.19 3.85
N LEU A 802 24.60 32.59 4.99
CA LEU A 802 25.85 32.79 5.72
C LEU A 802 26.65 31.49 5.73
N TYR A 803 27.76 31.47 4.99
CA TYR A 803 28.65 30.31 4.86
C TYR A 803 27.97 29.02 4.35
N PRO A 804 27.20 29.07 3.23
CA PRO A 804 26.45 27.91 2.74
C PRO A 804 27.38 26.72 2.42
N HIS A 805 26.96 25.53 2.84
CA HIS A 805 27.78 24.32 2.81
C HIS A 805 27.22 23.25 1.87
N GLY A 806 26.41 22.31 2.35
CA GLY A 806 25.77 21.29 1.52
C GLY A 806 24.69 21.86 0.60
N VAL A 807 24.57 21.29 -0.60
CA VAL A 807 23.47 21.55 -1.54
C VAL A 807 22.99 20.26 -2.17
N ILE A 808 21.68 20.14 -2.36
CA ILE A 808 21.07 19.15 -3.26
C ILE A 808 19.94 19.83 -4.03
N VAL A 809 19.57 19.24 -5.16
CA VAL A 809 18.38 19.64 -5.92
C VAL A 809 17.45 18.44 -6.00
N ASP A 810 16.18 18.64 -5.73
CA ASP A 810 15.18 17.58 -5.75
C ASP A 810 14.77 17.18 -7.18
N HIS A 811 13.73 16.36 -7.30
CA HIS A 811 13.22 15.91 -8.59
C HIS A 811 12.31 16.94 -9.30
N LEU A 812 11.95 18.05 -8.62
CA LEU A 812 11.11 19.15 -9.09
C LEU A 812 11.91 20.39 -9.49
N GLY A 813 13.19 20.46 -9.14
CA GLY A 813 14.10 21.59 -9.39
C GLY A 813 14.33 22.50 -8.18
N GLN A 814 13.76 22.18 -7.02
CA GLN A 814 13.91 22.97 -5.78
C GLN A 814 15.32 22.78 -5.21
N VAL A 815 15.97 23.88 -4.84
CA VAL A 815 17.35 23.88 -4.34
C VAL A 815 17.32 23.91 -2.81
N TYR A 816 17.78 22.83 -2.18
CA TYR A 816 17.93 22.74 -0.74
C TYR A 816 19.37 23.04 -0.35
N VAL A 817 19.56 23.98 0.58
CA VAL A 817 20.87 24.52 0.96
C VAL A 817 21.05 24.47 2.47
N VAL A 818 22.16 23.91 2.92
CA VAL A 818 22.60 24.04 4.32
C VAL A 818 23.21 25.42 4.51
N ASP A 819 22.52 26.27 5.27
CA ASP A 819 22.93 27.61 5.63
C ASP A 819 23.66 27.57 6.99
N LYS A 820 24.90 27.08 6.94
CA LYS A 820 25.69 26.66 8.11
C LYS A 820 25.81 27.75 9.18
N GLY A 821 26.16 28.98 8.79
CA GLY A 821 26.37 30.08 9.72
C GLY A 821 25.10 30.55 10.43
N ASN A 822 23.93 30.31 9.83
CA ASN A 822 22.62 30.59 10.43
C ASN A 822 21.97 29.36 11.09
N ASN A 823 22.68 28.22 11.16
CA ASN A 823 22.22 26.97 11.78
C ASN A 823 20.84 26.48 11.27
N ARG A 824 20.64 26.55 9.95
CA ARG A 824 19.36 26.18 9.29
C ARG A 824 19.60 25.48 7.95
N VAL A 825 18.57 24.80 7.45
CA VAL A 825 18.48 24.34 6.06
C VAL A 825 17.32 25.07 5.41
N MET A 826 17.54 25.56 4.20
CA MET A 826 16.59 26.37 3.45
C MET A 826 16.28 25.78 2.07
N ARG A 827 15.12 26.16 1.52
CA ARG A 827 14.59 25.73 0.22
C ARG A 827 14.32 26.94 -0.67
N TRP A 828 14.90 26.96 -1.87
CA TRP A 828 14.52 27.88 -2.95
C TRP A 828 13.77 27.12 -4.04
N CYS A 829 12.58 27.63 -4.39
CA CYS A 829 11.84 27.22 -5.58
C CYS A 829 12.30 28.07 -6.79
N GLU A 830 12.26 27.50 -8.00
CA GLU A 830 12.72 28.21 -9.21
C GLU A 830 11.93 29.52 -9.42
N GLY A 831 12.65 30.62 -9.61
CA GLY A 831 12.07 31.96 -9.77
C GLY A 831 11.67 32.69 -8.47
N LYS A 832 12.03 32.17 -7.28
CA LYS A 832 11.87 32.89 -5.99
C LYS A 832 13.15 33.63 -5.60
N GLU A 833 13.00 34.87 -5.11
CA GLU A 833 14.11 35.66 -4.55
C GLU A 833 14.42 35.27 -3.09
N GLU A 834 13.38 34.96 -2.31
CA GLU A 834 13.46 34.46 -0.94
C GLU A 834 13.31 32.93 -0.87
N GLY A 835 14.02 32.33 0.07
CA GLY A 835 13.94 30.91 0.40
C GLY A 835 13.19 30.66 1.72
N GLU A 836 12.62 29.47 1.83
CA GLU A 836 11.85 29.03 3.00
C GLU A 836 12.76 28.25 3.96
N ILE A 837 12.60 28.45 5.28
CA ILE A 837 13.31 27.63 6.29
C ILE A 837 12.61 26.27 6.39
N VAL A 838 13.39 25.19 6.21
CA VAL A 838 12.89 23.81 6.19
C VAL A 838 13.08 23.16 7.56
N VAL A 839 14.29 23.27 8.12
CA VAL A 839 14.66 22.76 9.46
C VAL A 839 15.75 23.64 10.08
N GLY A 840 15.85 23.66 11.41
CA GLY A 840 16.74 24.56 12.14
C GLY A 840 16.22 26.00 12.16
N GLY A 841 17.11 26.96 12.41
CA GLY A 841 16.77 28.39 12.50
C GLY A 841 16.30 28.86 13.88
N ASN A 842 15.92 27.96 14.78
CA ASN A 842 15.56 28.25 16.18
C ASN A 842 16.79 28.46 17.10
N GLY A 843 17.83 29.11 16.56
CA GLY A 843 19.12 29.30 17.20
C GLY A 843 20.07 28.10 17.09
N GLN A 844 21.31 28.30 17.53
CA GLN A 844 22.31 27.24 17.64
C GLN A 844 22.08 26.43 18.91
N GLY A 845 21.98 25.10 18.79
CA GLY A 845 21.78 24.24 19.96
C GLY A 845 21.54 22.77 19.64
N GLY A 846 21.24 22.00 20.70
CA GLY A 846 21.15 20.54 20.67
C GLY A 846 19.73 19.97 20.70
N GLU A 847 18.70 20.81 20.71
CA GLU A 847 17.30 20.34 20.66
C GLU A 847 16.92 19.79 19.26
N PRO A 848 15.79 19.07 19.10
CA PRO A 848 15.41 18.44 17.83
C PRO A 848 15.11 19.42 16.69
N ASP A 849 14.68 20.64 17.01
CA ASP A 849 14.41 21.74 16.07
C ASP A 849 15.62 22.68 15.88
N GLN A 850 16.75 22.37 16.53
CA GLN A 850 17.99 23.13 16.47
C GLN A 850 19.10 22.36 15.75
N LEU A 851 20.07 23.11 15.23
CA LEU A 851 21.27 22.61 14.57
C LEU A 851 22.50 23.38 15.12
N SER A 852 23.69 22.84 14.89
CA SER A 852 24.97 23.45 15.24
C SER A 852 26.01 23.15 14.16
N ASP A 853 26.38 24.17 13.40
CA ASP A 853 27.26 24.08 12.23
C ASP A 853 26.84 23.00 11.21
N PRO A 854 25.57 22.88 10.78
CA PRO A 854 25.18 21.83 9.83
C PRO A 854 26.04 21.88 8.56
N THR A 855 26.35 20.72 7.97
CA THR A 855 27.29 20.60 6.83
C THR A 855 26.69 19.93 5.61
N GLY A 856 26.57 18.60 5.62
CA GLY A 856 25.97 17.80 4.56
C GLY A 856 24.47 17.62 4.72
N LEU A 857 23.77 17.35 3.62
CA LEU A 857 22.35 17.00 3.60
C LEU A 857 22.10 15.89 2.55
N SER A 858 21.10 15.03 2.74
CA SER A 858 20.68 14.02 1.74
C SER A 858 19.23 13.57 1.93
N PHE A 859 18.65 12.90 0.93
CA PHE A 859 17.27 12.36 0.94
C PHE A 859 17.26 10.82 0.79
N ASP A 860 16.41 10.13 1.57
CA ASP A 860 16.16 8.68 1.39
C ASP A 860 15.19 8.39 0.21
N ASP A 861 14.64 7.18 0.13
CA ASP A 861 13.65 6.80 -0.89
C ASP A 861 12.20 7.08 -0.43
N GLU A 862 12.01 7.56 0.79
CA GLU A 862 10.75 8.04 1.38
C GLU A 862 10.69 9.58 1.41
N GLU A 863 11.65 10.26 0.75
CA GLU A 863 11.81 11.73 0.67
C GLU A 863 12.04 12.45 2.00
N ASN A 864 12.51 11.73 3.04
CA ASN A 864 12.94 12.35 4.30
C ASN A 864 14.33 12.97 4.18
N LEU A 865 14.54 14.13 4.80
CA LEU A 865 15.81 14.85 4.83
C LEU A 865 16.69 14.36 5.99
N TYR A 866 17.94 14.04 5.69
CA TYR A 866 18.99 13.77 6.67
C TYR A 866 19.97 14.93 6.67
N VAL A 867 20.25 15.51 7.83
CA VAL A 867 21.20 16.62 7.99
C VAL A 867 22.37 16.17 8.87
N ALA A 868 23.59 16.43 8.41
CA ALA A 868 24.82 16.22 9.18
C ALA A 868 25.06 17.43 10.09
N ASP A 869 24.60 17.30 11.32
CA ASP A 869 24.61 18.31 12.38
C ASP A 869 25.96 18.23 13.13
N TYR A 870 26.97 18.82 12.50
CA TYR A 870 28.40 18.53 12.71
C TYR A 870 28.88 18.85 14.13
N SER A 871 28.63 20.06 14.66
CA SER A 871 29.12 20.44 15.99
C SER A 871 28.34 19.74 17.11
N ASN A 872 27.13 19.25 16.83
CA ASN A 872 26.37 18.36 17.71
C ASN A 872 26.76 16.87 17.58
N ASN A 873 27.70 16.52 16.69
CA ASN A 873 28.19 15.16 16.44
C ASN A 873 27.07 14.14 16.08
N ARG A 874 26.00 14.59 15.40
CA ARG A 874 24.82 13.75 15.09
C ARG A 874 24.37 13.88 13.64
N ILE A 875 23.62 12.87 13.17
CA ILE A 875 22.78 12.96 11.97
C ILE A 875 21.33 13.04 12.44
N GLN A 876 20.56 14.02 11.94
CA GLN A 876 19.13 14.14 12.24
C GLN A 876 18.30 13.77 11.00
N LYS A 877 17.26 12.94 11.17
CA LYS A 877 16.24 12.63 10.15
C LYS A 877 15.02 13.52 10.39
N PHE A 878 14.56 14.20 9.34
CA PHE A 878 13.38 15.04 9.34
C PHE A 878 12.37 14.55 8.30
N GLU A 879 11.13 14.33 8.72
CA GLU A 879 10.02 13.95 7.85
C GLU A 879 9.45 15.24 7.22
N ILE A 880 9.89 15.60 6.01
CA ILE A 880 9.42 16.79 5.30
C ILE A 880 8.10 16.46 4.60
N ILE A 881 7.09 17.30 4.84
CA ILE A 881 5.86 17.32 4.04
C ILE A 881 6.13 18.24 2.84
N LEU A 882 6.34 17.65 1.66
CA LEU A 882 6.60 18.34 0.39
C LEU A 882 5.31 18.89 -0.25
#